data_AF-A0A348NXM2-F1
#
_entry.id   AF-A0A348NXM2-F1
#
_cell.length_a   1.000
_cell.length_b   1.000
_cell.length_c   1.000
_cell.angle_alpha   90.00
_cell.angle_beta   90.00
_cell.angle_gamma   90.00
#
_symmetry.space_group_name_H-M   'P 1'
#
loop_
_entity.id
_entity.type
_entity.pdbx_description
1 polymer ?
#
loop_
_entity_poly.entity_id
_entity_poly.type
_entity_poly.pdbx_seq_one_letter_code
_entity_poly.pdbx_strand_id
1 'polypeptide(L)'
;MIRKILVIALISALSSGFAGLVNVNPDPKGEPWIAGGFKAPSNFDRSKLNFIPALASKGKELPSRVDNSLHKYFRPIFNQTGGSCSQAAGVGYTFTYEMNRLRDLPADVIENQYPTHFTYDFLNQGSGEIGSWWGDGWDIIRSVGIMNVKDYGGTFSYGGNSRWISGINEWANGNHNKVVSYNAIEVGTPEGLNTLKNWLHDHLEDSSYGGLAVFAAGATNYIQTTLPAGTHEGGKRVITKWGPDVNHAMTYIGYDDSIRYDYNGDGKYTNDLDINRDHTVDMKDWEIGGMIVANSWGDSFGDSGRIYQMYKILAESYEDGGIFYSFVDVVHPQAVYDPEYTLEIKIKHDRRDMFRISAGCSQYLYSTGPESSNGFPFMSWQGGDFYPQGGRYEDSRYIEFTIDITETVNNINPAEPFKFFFMVDESDSYNKYNGEIISVTVVDKATGRRYYNTSGSTVMTNNGKTTVSVIVDENTFIPGNAKAYAGDGIVRLEWTGAEAKSTLFESYSVYKNGLLLKSGLDSCSFTDDDVENGTLYTYRISAVFTGTYTGETFSYPVQVMPEEPSALPYFIDFESGFENWTLRNNISGWMNGDGTHSSEYCDYSGNDTKFLLANPDLAGDGVFVQDYAVTPFFNISYYSGVELEFDYILNNATDQYYFCDISVLYRTGLDQEWKLLEQLSDSPDWTTRGILIPSEAVSSNYTQFAFLMDNHYQWAMGGGGIDNVSITGIMSTSAPVITYFFPEDPQVSLNCYENIQFSVTVEDFDTGASGLTFLWYIDGDLVQTGGPEFSTAFAKAGNYEIKVVVSDKYDEDFTTWSIIQTDINENIPLTTRLYQNYPNPFNPETVIRFDNADDTFVELNIFNSSGQLVRSLVGGELKKGSYSVVWDGRDNSGSGLSSGVYYYRLETDNYLKNNKMLMFK
;
A
#
# COMPACT_ATOMS: atom_id res chain seq x y z
N MET A 1 35.93 46.76 -11.97
CA MET A 1 36.76 45.54 -12.00
C MET A 1 36.72 44.73 -10.69
N ILE A 2 36.73 45.37 -9.52
CA ILE A 2 36.75 44.64 -8.22
C ILE A 2 35.43 43.90 -7.89
N ARG A 3 34.28 44.35 -8.39
CA ARG A 3 32.98 43.65 -8.21
C ARG A 3 32.79 42.37 -9.04
N LYS A 4 33.57 42.15 -10.12
CA LYS A 4 33.49 40.92 -10.93
C LYS A 4 34.40 39.80 -10.40
N ILE A 5 35.46 40.14 -9.67
CA ILE A 5 36.38 39.16 -9.08
C ILE A 5 35.79 38.55 -7.79
N LEU A 6 35.00 39.31 -7.03
CA LEU A 6 34.33 38.83 -5.81
C LEU A 6 33.17 37.86 -6.08
N VAL A 7 32.47 37.97 -7.21
CA VAL A 7 31.39 37.04 -7.59
C VAL A 7 31.95 35.71 -8.09
N ILE A 8 33.11 35.71 -8.76
CA ILE A 8 33.78 34.48 -9.19
C ILE A 8 34.41 33.75 -8.00
N ALA A 9 34.95 34.49 -7.00
CA ALA A 9 35.48 33.89 -5.77
C ALA A 9 34.39 33.29 -4.86
N LEU A 10 33.18 33.88 -4.82
CA LEU A 10 32.05 33.32 -4.06
C LEU A 10 31.46 32.06 -4.69
N ILE A 11 31.50 31.94 -6.03
CA ILE A 11 31.04 30.73 -6.74
C ILE A 11 32.03 29.56 -6.53
N SER A 12 33.32 29.83 -6.37
CA SER A 12 34.33 28.82 -6.05
C SER A 12 34.40 28.40 -4.58
N ALA A 13 33.75 29.14 -3.66
CA ALA A 13 33.77 28.85 -2.21
C ALA A 13 32.48 28.17 -1.71
N LEU A 14 31.44 28.08 -2.54
CA LEU A 14 30.19 27.35 -2.23
C LEU A 14 30.12 25.96 -2.89
N SER A 15 31.19 25.52 -3.56
CA SER A 15 31.27 24.20 -4.21
C SER A 15 32.15 23.18 -3.45
N SER A 16 32.71 23.51 -2.28
CA SER A 16 33.39 22.54 -1.42
C SER A 16 32.41 22.00 -0.38
N GLY A 17 31.55 21.10 -0.81
CA GLY A 17 30.56 20.51 0.08
C GLY A 17 29.57 19.52 -0.55
N PHE A 18 29.67 19.18 -1.83
CA PHE A 18 28.98 18.04 -2.44
C PHE A 18 29.83 17.59 -3.64
N ALA A 19 30.56 16.48 -3.49
CA ALA A 19 31.26 15.86 -4.61
C ALA A 19 30.23 15.09 -5.45
N GLY A 20 29.56 15.79 -6.37
CA GLY A 20 28.79 15.17 -7.45
C GLY A 20 29.75 14.58 -8.49
N LEU A 21 29.62 13.27 -8.74
CA LEU A 21 30.32 12.53 -9.79
C LEU A 21 29.81 12.97 -11.17
N VAL A 22 30.42 13.99 -11.75
CA VAL A 22 30.35 14.25 -13.20
C VAL A 22 31.60 13.63 -13.83
N ASN A 23 31.46 12.46 -14.45
CA ASN A 23 32.52 11.90 -15.29
C ASN A 23 32.28 12.25 -16.76
N VAL A 24 33.35 12.67 -17.42
CA VAL A 24 33.38 13.08 -18.82
C VAL A 24 33.93 11.89 -19.63
N ASN A 25 33.05 11.08 -20.22
CA ASN A 25 33.40 10.17 -21.33
C ASN A 25 32.92 10.86 -22.64
N PRO A 26 33.58 10.67 -23.80
CA PRO A 26 33.43 11.57 -24.93
C PRO A 26 32.12 11.28 -25.65
N ASP A 27 31.09 12.03 -25.29
CA ASP A 27 30.11 12.45 -26.26
C ASP A 27 30.83 13.20 -27.39
N PRO A 28 30.64 12.85 -28.67
CA PRO A 28 31.02 13.70 -29.79
C PRO A 28 30.39 15.12 -29.71
N LYS A 29 29.36 15.30 -28.88
CA LYS A 29 28.61 16.55 -28.66
C LYS A 29 28.82 17.21 -27.29
N GLY A 30 29.64 16.62 -26.40
CA GLY A 30 30.08 17.26 -25.15
C GLY A 30 29.08 17.33 -23.98
N GLU A 31 27.98 16.57 -23.98
CA GLU A 31 27.05 16.56 -22.83
C GLU A 31 27.55 15.66 -21.69
N PRO A 32 27.64 16.15 -20.44
CA PRO A 32 28.02 15.35 -19.28
C PRO A 32 26.90 14.36 -18.89
N TRP A 33 27.22 13.07 -18.82
CA TRP A 33 26.34 12.04 -18.25
C TRP A 33 26.99 11.35 -17.05
N ILE A 34 26.18 10.92 -16.09
CA ILE A 34 26.63 10.17 -14.93
C ILE A 34 26.99 8.75 -15.39
N ALA A 35 28.27 8.39 -15.28
CA ALA A 35 28.71 7.01 -15.41
C ALA A 35 28.54 6.31 -14.06
N GLY A 36 27.78 5.22 -14.05
CA GLY A 36 27.66 4.35 -12.88
C GLY A 36 26.38 4.51 -12.07
N GLY A 37 26.15 3.50 -11.25
CA GLY A 37 24.92 3.22 -10.51
C GLY A 37 24.91 1.77 -10.00
N PHE A 38 26.08 1.15 -9.91
CA PHE A 38 26.20 -0.13 -9.24
C PHE A 38 26.28 0.14 -7.73
N LYS A 39 25.37 -0.48 -6.98
CA LYS A 39 25.49 -0.57 -5.52
C LYS A 39 26.12 -1.91 -5.19
N ALA A 40 27.31 -1.89 -4.61
CA ALA A 40 27.96 -3.11 -4.16
C ALA A 40 27.05 -3.83 -3.12
N PRO A 41 26.85 -5.16 -3.26
CA PRO A 41 26.05 -5.93 -2.33
C PRO A 41 26.65 -5.87 -0.92
N SER A 42 25.80 -5.83 0.11
CA SER A 42 26.27 -5.94 1.50
C SER A 42 26.81 -7.35 1.79
N ASN A 43 27.51 -7.53 2.92
CA ASN A 43 27.92 -8.87 3.37
C ASN A 43 26.72 -9.83 3.56
N PHE A 44 25.54 -9.29 3.88
CA PHE A 44 24.30 -10.06 3.96
C PHE A 44 23.82 -10.51 2.58
N ASP A 45 23.77 -9.61 1.61
CA ASP A 45 23.36 -9.92 0.22
C ASP A 45 24.29 -10.98 -0.40
N ARG A 46 25.59 -10.86 -0.13
CA ARG A 46 26.59 -11.85 -0.56
C ARG A 46 26.43 -13.20 0.14
N SER A 47 26.00 -13.21 1.41
CA SER A 47 25.76 -14.47 2.13
C SER A 47 24.63 -15.30 1.50
N LYS A 48 23.67 -14.67 0.82
CA LYS A 48 22.60 -15.37 0.08
C LYS A 48 23.18 -16.30 -0.99
N LEU A 49 24.27 -15.89 -1.65
CA LEU A 49 24.94 -16.65 -2.71
C LEU A 49 25.71 -17.86 -2.17
N ASN A 50 26.19 -17.81 -0.92
CA ASN A 50 26.94 -18.92 -0.29
C ASN A 50 26.07 -20.17 -0.01
N PHE A 51 24.74 -20.04 -0.09
CA PHE A 51 23.79 -21.15 0.05
C PHE A 51 23.36 -21.75 -1.30
N ILE A 52 23.87 -21.22 -2.41
CA ILE A 52 23.56 -21.65 -3.76
C ILE A 52 24.69 -22.57 -4.26
N PRO A 53 24.40 -23.77 -4.79
CA PRO A 53 25.44 -24.65 -5.31
C PRO A 53 26.27 -23.98 -6.41
N ALA A 54 27.59 -24.04 -6.27
CA ALA A 54 28.50 -23.60 -7.31
C ALA A 54 28.27 -24.42 -8.59
N LEU A 55 28.18 -23.73 -9.73
CA LEU A 55 28.18 -24.39 -11.02
C LEU A 55 29.58 -24.95 -11.28
N ALA A 56 29.64 -26.16 -11.84
CA ALA A 56 30.89 -26.81 -12.22
C ALA A 56 30.87 -27.19 -13.69
N SER A 57 31.98 -26.97 -14.39
CA SER A 57 32.16 -27.43 -15.76
C SER A 57 31.95 -28.94 -15.90
N LYS A 58 31.33 -29.37 -17.00
CA LYS A 58 31.10 -30.78 -17.32
C LYS A 58 32.30 -31.48 -17.96
N GLY A 59 33.48 -30.84 -18.04
CA GLY A 59 34.71 -31.45 -18.60
C GLY A 59 34.61 -31.74 -20.10
N LYS A 60 33.91 -30.89 -20.84
CA LYS A 60 33.62 -31.02 -22.28
C LYS A 60 34.59 -30.17 -23.11
N GLU A 61 34.87 -30.60 -24.34
CA GLU A 61 35.59 -29.75 -25.31
C GLU A 61 34.69 -28.59 -25.73
N LEU A 62 35.16 -27.36 -25.52
CA LEU A 62 34.42 -26.14 -25.81
C LEU A 62 34.89 -25.53 -27.14
N PRO A 63 33.99 -24.91 -27.93
CA PRO A 63 34.39 -24.20 -29.14
C PRO A 63 35.34 -23.05 -28.79
N SER A 64 36.23 -22.68 -29.72
CA SER A 64 37.18 -21.59 -29.50
C SER A 64 36.55 -20.20 -29.45
N ARG A 65 35.29 -20.06 -29.88
CA ARG A 65 34.54 -18.80 -29.91
C ARG A 65 33.06 -19.05 -29.74
N VAL A 66 32.41 -18.23 -28.91
CA VAL A 66 30.96 -18.15 -28.75
C VAL A 66 30.55 -16.68 -28.72
N ASP A 67 29.46 -16.33 -29.42
CA ASP A 67 28.90 -14.97 -29.43
C ASP A 67 27.38 -15.06 -29.44
N ASN A 68 26.78 -15.05 -28.25
CA ASN A 68 25.34 -15.20 -28.07
C ASN A 68 24.56 -13.97 -28.57
N SER A 69 25.24 -12.86 -28.87
CA SER A 69 24.58 -11.69 -29.45
C SER A 69 24.19 -11.85 -30.92
N LEU A 70 24.63 -12.93 -31.57
CA LEU A 70 24.24 -13.30 -32.93
C LEU A 70 22.90 -14.07 -32.98
N HIS A 71 22.37 -14.48 -31.83
CA HIS A 71 21.11 -15.21 -31.75
C HIS A 71 19.92 -14.26 -31.60
N LYS A 72 18.75 -14.68 -32.12
CA LYS A 72 17.50 -13.90 -32.05
C LYS A 72 17.06 -13.57 -30.61
N TYR A 73 17.56 -14.29 -29.61
CA TYR A 73 17.25 -14.09 -28.19
C TYR A 73 17.97 -12.87 -27.59
N PHE A 74 19.02 -12.38 -28.25
CA PHE A 74 19.72 -11.18 -27.79
C PHE A 74 19.01 -9.93 -28.30
N ARG A 75 18.64 -9.05 -27.37
CA ARG A 75 18.00 -7.79 -27.70
C ARG A 75 18.97 -6.81 -28.37
N PRO A 76 18.49 -5.84 -29.14
CA PRO A 76 19.31 -4.73 -29.61
C PRO A 76 20.00 -3.97 -28.46
N ILE A 77 21.21 -3.48 -28.72
CA ILE A 77 21.93 -2.58 -27.82
C ILE A 77 21.07 -1.35 -27.54
N PHE A 78 21.09 -0.88 -26.29
CA PHE A 78 20.29 0.25 -25.85
C PHE A 78 21.07 1.21 -24.95
N ASN A 79 20.49 2.39 -24.75
CA ASN A 79 20.97 3.36 -23.75
C ASN A 79 20.14 3.19 -22.47
N GLN A 80 20.82 2.91 -21.36
CA GLN A 80 20.19 2.97 -20.04
C GLN A 80 19.79 4.41 -19.71
N THR A 81 18.94 4.55 -18.70
CA THR A 81 18.60 5.84 -18.11
C THR A 81 18.87 5.79 -16.62
N GLY A 82 19.43 6.87 -16.07
CA GLY A 82 19.88 6.91 -14.67
C GLY A 82 20.95 5.86 -14.33
N GLY A 83 21.10 5.59 -13.04
CA GLY A 83 21.99 4.59 -12.45
C GLY A 83 21.52 3.14 -12.63
N SER A 84 20.66 2.86 -13.62
CA SER A 84 20.02 1.56 -13.82
C SER A 84 20.91 0.46 -14.41
N CYS A 85 22.24 0.65 -14.47
CA CYS A 85 23.18 -0.29 -15.11
C CYS A 85 23.02 -1.75 -14.63
N SER A 86 22.82 -1.96 -13.33
CA SER A 86 22.59 -3.29 -12.76
C SER A 86 21.36 -3.97 -13.35
N GLN A 87 20.23 -3.26 -13.44
CA GLN A 87 19.03 -3.83 -14.05
C GLN A 87 19.11 -3.86 -15.58
N ALA A 88 19.89 -2.97 -16.20
CA ALA A 88 20.19 -3.06 -17.63
C ALA A 88 20.94 -4.35 -17.97
N ALA A 89 21.97 -4.70 -17.20
CA ALA A 89 22.72 -5.95 -17.38
C ALA A 89 21.90 -7.18 -16.96
N GLY A 90 21.30 -7.15 -15.77
CA GLY A 90 20.61 -8.30 -15.17
C GLY A 90 19.22 -8.58 -15.72
N VAL A 91 18.40 -7.56 -15.93
CA VAL A 91 17.02 -7.71 -16.44
C VAL A 91 16.98 -7.45 -17.95
N GLY A 92 17.55 -6.31 -18.35
CA GLY A 92 17.54 -5.81 -19.72
C GLY A 92 18.18 -6.79 -20.69
N TYR A 93 19.42 -7.23 -20.45
CA TYR A 93 20.10 -8.21 -21.29
C TYR A 93 19.88 -9.66 -20.82
N THR A 94 20.29 -9.99 -19.59
CA THR A 94 20.43 -11.39 -19.14
C THR A 94 19.07 -12.10 -18.99
N PHE A 95 18.17 -11.58 -18.16
CA PHE A 95 16.83 -12.18 -17.99
C PHE A 95 16.03 -12.21 -19.31
N THR A 96 16.08 -11.12 -20.08
CA THR A 96 15.42 -11.04 -21.40
C THR A 96 15.94 -12.12 -22.34
N TYR A 97 17.26 -12.33 -22.41
CA TYR A 97 17.84 -13.38 -23.25
C TYR A 97 17.39 -14.77 -22.80
N GLU A 98 17.45 -15.07 -21.50
CA GLU A 98 17.08 -16.40 -20.99
C GLU A 98 15.60 -16.70 -21.20
N MET A 99 14.70 -15.76 -20.92
CA MET A 99 13.27 -15.93 -21.19
C MET A 99 12.99 -16.21 -22.66
N ASN A 100 13.63 -15.48 -23.56
CA ASN A 100 13.45 -15.63 -25.00
C ASN A 100 14.07 -16.92 -25.54
N ARG A 101 15.22 -17.34 -25.01
CA ARG A 101 15.85 -18.63 -25.31
C ARG A 101 14.92 -19.77 -24.93
N LEU A 102 14.33 -19.73 -23.74
CA LEU A 102 13.41 -20.76 -23.25
C LEU A 102 12.09 -20.82 -24.04
N ARG A 103 11.61 -19.67 -24.53
CA ARG A 103 10.34 -19.56 -25.29
C ARG A 103 10.53 -19.63 -26.81
N ASP A 104 11.77 -19.72 -27.28
CA ASP A 104 12.15 -19.60 -28.68
C ASP A 104 11.69 -18.30 -29.40
N LEU A 105 11.70 -17.17 -28.68
CA LEU A 105 11.16 -15.88 -29.15
C LEU A 105 12.26 -14.89 -29.57
N PRO A 106 11.99 -13.99 -30.54
CA PRO A 106 12.93 -12.93 -30.90
C PRO A 106 12.87 -11.77 -29.90
N ALA A 107 14.03 -11.27 -29.46
CA ALA A 107 14.16 -10.22 -28.45
C ALA A 107 14.20 -8.80 -29.02
N ASP A 108 14.05 -8.64 -30.34
CA ASP A 108 14.03 -7.34 -31.04
C ASP A 108 12.64 -6.67 -31.04
N VAL A 109 11.63 -7.32 -30.48
CA VAL A 109 10.27 -6.79 -30.29
C VAL A 109 9.96 -6.55 -28.81
N ILE A 110 9.17 -5.52 -28.51
CA ILE A 110 8.94 -5.02 -27.14
C ILE A 110 8.12 -5.99 -26.27
N GLU A 111 7.25 -6.81 -26.88
CA GLU A 111 6.48 -7.85 -26.19
C GLU A 111 7.38 -8.92 -25.55
N ASN A 112 8.60 -9.08 -26.09
CA ASN A 112 9.58 -10.07 -25.66
C ASN A 112 10.75 -9.42 -24.91
N GLN A 113 10.64 -8.14 -24.57
CA GLN A 113 11.63 -7.40 -23.78
C GLN A 113 11.08 -7.11 -22.40
N TYR A 114 11.97 -7.07 -21.40
CA TYR A 114 11.60 -6.75 -20.03
C TYR A 114 12.19 -5.38 -19.61
N PRO A 115 11.39 -4.53 -18.92
CA PRO A 115 11.77 -3.18 -18.56
C PRO A 115 12.75 -3.17 -17.39
N THR A 116 13.85 -2.43 -17.52
CA THR A 116 14.82 -2.30 -16.43
C THR A 116 14.28 -1.51 -15.25
N HIS A 117 13.37 -0.56 -15.49
CA HIS A 117 12.89 0.33 -14.44
C HIS A 117 11.77 -0.24 -13.58
N PHE A 118 11.15 -1.35 -13.99
CA PHE A 118 10.17 -2.01 -13.13
C PHE A 118 10.78 -2.40 -11.77
N THR A 119 11.94 -3.08 -11.76
CA THR A 119 12.63 -3.41 -10.51
C THR A 119 13.46 -2.26 -9.96
N TYR A 120 14.09 -1.48 -10.84
CA TYR A 120 14.95 -0.36 -10.43
C TYR A 120 14.20 0.71 -9.63
N ASP A 121 12.95 1.03 -9.98
CA ASP A 121 12.20 2.13 -9.34
C ASP A 121 11.74 1.79 -7.91
N PHE A 122 11.77 0.51 -7.51
CA PHE A 122 11.66 0.14 -6.10
C PHE A 122 12.98 0.39 -5.34
N LEU A 123 14.11 0.17 -6.02
CA LEU A 123 15.45 0.12 -5.41
C LEU A 123 16.19 1.46 -5.41
N ASN A 124 15.81 2.38 -6.28
CA ASN A 124 16.51 3.64 -6.54
C ASN A 124 16.16 4.78 -5.57
N GLN A 125 15.34 4.52 -4.54
CA GLN A 125 14.88 5.53 -3.58
C GLN A 125 14.20 6.76 -4.26
N GLY A 126 13.61 6.57 -5.44
CA GLY A 126 12.96 7.62 -6.23
C GLY A 126 13.94 8.56 -6.93
N SER A 127 15.23 8.23 -7.00
CA SER A 127 16.27 9.03 -7.67
C SER A 127 16.96 8.23 -8.77
N GLY A 128 17.11 8.84 -9.95
CA GLY A 128 17.87 8.25 -11.06
C GLY A 128 19.38 8.24 -10.85
N GLU A 129 19.89 8.79 -9.76
CA GLU A 129 21.32 8.78 -9.45
C GLU A 129 21.71 7.59 -8.55
N ILE A 130 20.73 7.00 -7.87
CA ILE A 130 20.98 5.93 -6.90
C ILE A 130 21.05 4.60 -7.62
N GLY A 131 22.13 3.88 -7.33
CA GLY A 131 22.38 2.56 -7.89
C GLY A 131 21.61 1.42 -7.23
N SER A 132 21.65 0.26 -7.87
CA SER A 132 21.05 -0.98 -7.33
C SER A 132 21.96 -2.19 -7.54
N TRP A 133 21.59 -3.33 -6.95
CA TRP A 133 22.17 -4.63 -7.25
C TRP A 133 21.18 -5.45 -8.09
N TRP A 134 21.66 -6.18 -9.09
CA TRP A 134 20.78 -6.98 -9.97
C TRP A 134 20.10 -8.13 -9.22
N GLY A 135 20.73 -8.68 -8.18
CA GLY A 135 20.16 -9.73 -7.35
C GLY A 135 18.89 -9.28 -6.61
N ASP A 136 18.86 -8.05 -6.09
CA ASP A 136 17.63 -7.47 -5.51
C ASP A 136 16.51 -7.37 -6.56
N GLY A 137 16.87 -7.04 -7.80
CA GLY A 137 15.93 -7.04 -8.92
C GLY A 137 15.38 -8.43 -9.23
N TRP A 138 16.23 -9.44 -9.26
CA TRP A 138 15.82 -10.83 -9.46
C TRP A 138 15.01 -11.38 -8.27
N ASP A 139 15.28 -10.97 -7.04
CA ASP A 139 14.46 -11.31 -5.86
C ASP A 139 13.05 -10.72 -6.01
N ILE A 140 12.91 -9.48 -6.49
CA ILE A 140 11.61 -8.88 -6.84
C ILE A 140 10.90 -9.71 -7.91
N ILE A 141 11.57 -10.02 -9.03
CA ILE A 141 10.98 -10.80 -10.13
C ILE A 141 10.60 -12.22 -9.68
N ARG A 142 11.37 -12.83 -8.79
CA ARG A 142 11.01 -14.11 -8.17
C ARG A 142 9.72 -14.01 -7.36
N SER A 143 9.53 -12.92 -6.63
CA SER A 143 8.35 -12.74 -5.78
C SER A 143 7.08 -12.41 -6.56
N VAL A 144 7.13 -11.45 -7.49
CA VAL A 144 5.95 -10.89 -8.17
C VAL A 144 5.96 -11.03 -9.69
N GLY A 145 6.99 -11.63 -10.26
CA GLY A 145 7.17 -11.65 -11.71
C GLY A 145 7.53 -10.28 -12.27
N ILE A 146 7.48 -10.16 -13.60
CA ILE A 146 7.75 -8.92 -14.32
C ILE A 146 6.99 -8.87 -15.63
N MET A 147 6.34 -7.75 -15.90
CA MET A 147 5.66 -7.49 -17.16
C MET A 147 6.65 -7.19 -18.30
N ASN A 148 6.24 -7.46 -19.54
CA ASN A 148 7.02 -7.05 -20.70
C ASN A 148 6.98 -5.51 -20.88
N VAL A 149 7.83 -4.98 -21.75
CA VAL A 149 7.96 -3.52 -22.01
C VAL A 149 6.65 -2.91 -22.52
N LYS A 150 5.84 -3.66 -23.27
CA LYS A 150 4.54 -3.20 -23.77
C LYS A 150 3.53 -3.02 -22.64
N ASP A 151 3.37 -4.03 -21.79
CA ASP A 151 2.44 -4.02 -20.66
C ASP A 151 2.89 -3.02 -19.58
N TYR A 152 4.21 -2.80 -19.41
CA TYR A 152 4.74 -1.73 -18.56
C TYR A 152 4.38 -0.32 -19.06
N GLY A 153 3.95 -0.19 -20.32
CA GLY A 153 3.52 1.06 -20.94
C GLY A 153 4.64 1.86 -21.60
N GLY A 154 5.87 1.35 -21.66
CA GLY A 154 6.95 2.06 -22.33
C GLY A 154 8.35 1.53 -22.02
N THR A 155 9.33 2.18 -22.64
CA THR A 155 10.75 1.81 -22.54
C THR A 155 11.34 2.17 -21.17
N PHE A 156 12.64 1.92 -21.01
CA PHE A 156 13.38 1.97 -19.76
C PHE A 156 12.96 3.11 -18.82
N SER A 157 12.92 4.38 -19.23
CA SER A 157 12.58 5.50 -18.33
C SER A 157 11.12 5.93 -18.33
N TYR A 158 10.20 5.10 -18.82
CA TYR A 158 8.81 5.49 -18.99
C TYR A 158 8.16 5.82 -17.63
N GLY A 159 7.71 7.08 -17.49
CA GLY A 159 7.19 7.63 -16.23
C GLY A 159 8.25 8.12 -15.23
N GLY A 160 9.54 7.99 -15.55
CA GLY A 160 10.66 8.50 -14.76
C GLY A 160 11.03 7.62 -13.55
N ASN A 161 12.12 7.99 -12.86
CA ASN A 161 12.75 7.19 -11.79
C ASN A 161 11.91 7.02 -10.52
N SER A 162 10.72 7.62 -10.46
CA SER A 162 9.84 7.50 -9.30
C SER A 162 8.57 6.74 -9.63
N ARG A 163 8.41 6.11 -10.80
CA ARG A 163 7.16 5.43 -11.15
C ARG A 163 7.09 4.03 -10.57
N TRP A 164 6.05 3.75 -9.78
CA TRP A 164 5.55 2.39 -9.62
C TRP A 164 4.28 2.23 -10.45
N ILE A 165 4.24 1.19 -11.28
CA ILE A 165 3.07 0.95 -12.13
C ILE A 165 1.89 0.44 -11.32
N SER A 166 0.71 1.02 -11.57
CA SER A 166 -0.57 0.57 -11.04
C SER A 166 -1.37 -0.12 -12.14
N GLY A 167 -2.00 -1.26 -11.83
CA GLY A 167 -2.89 -1.98 -12.73
C GLY A 167 -2.93 -3.49 -12.47
N ILE A 168 -4.11 -4.03 -12.15
CA ILE A 168 -4.27 -5.46 -11.83
C ILE A 168 -3.86 -6.37 -13.00
N ASN A 169 -4.23 -5.99 -14.23
CA ASN A 169 -4.02 -6.82 -15.42
C ASN A 169 -2.55 -6.87 -15.84
N GLU A 170 -1.85 -5.73 -15.79
CA GLU A 170 -0.44 -5.60 -16.12
C GLU A 170 0.41 -6.45 -15.18
N TRP A 171 0.12 -6.37 -13.87
CA TRP A 171 0.78 -7.22 -12.87
C TRP A 171 0.43 -8.69 -13.04
N ALA A 172 -0.84 -9.02 -13.34
CA ALA A 172 -1.23 -10.41 -13.62
C ALA A 172 -0.48 -11.00 -14.82
N ASN A 173 -0.30 -10.24 -15.91
CA ASN A 173 0.55 -10.65 -17.03
C ASN A 173 2.02 -10.83 -16.60
N GLY A 174 2.49 -9.98 -15.69
CA GLY A 174 3.84 -10.05 -15.13
C GLY A 174 4.11 -11.31 -14.31
N ASN A 175 3.11 -11.82 -13.59
CA ASN A 175 3.24 -13.02 -12.73
C ASN A 175 3.68 -14.27 -13.50
N HIS A 176 3.50 -14.32 -14.82
CA HIS A 176 3.93 -15.43 -15.69
C HIS A 176 5.42 -15.40 -16.05
N ASN A 177 6.16 -14.33 -15.71
CA ASN A 177 7.57 -14.18 -16.02
C ASN A 177 8.39 -14.09 -14.72
N LYS A 178 8.86 -15.23 -14.22
CA LYS A 178 9.52 -15.30 -12.91
C LYS A 178 10.98 -15.76 -13.00
N VAL A 179 11.75 -15.37 -11.99
CA VAL A 179 13.06 -15.97 -11.70
C VAL A 179 12.84 -17.14 -10.73
N VAL A 180 13.42 -18.30 -11.03
CA VAL A 180 13.40 -19.48 -10.14
C VAL A 180 14.62 -19.48 -9.24
N SER A 181 15.78 -19.17 -9.79
CA SER A 181 17.05 -19.10 -9.06
C SER A 181 18.08 -18.29 -9.86
N TYR A 182 19.20 -17.99 -9.23
CA TYR A 182 20.39 -17.47 -9.89
C TYR A 182 21.62 -18.04 -9.19
N ASN A 183 22.75 -18.13 -9.88
CA ASN A 183 23.97 -18.77 -9.40
C ASN A 183 25.17 -17.86 -9.65
N ALA A 184 26.15 -17.91 -8.75
CA ALA A 184 27.44 -17.26 -8.94
C ALA A 184 28.45 -18.26 -9.53
N ILE A 185 29.31 -17.77 -10.44
CA ILE A 185 30.46 -18.49 -10.98
C ILE A 185 31.71 -17.70 -10.59
N GLU A 186 32.60 -18.30 -9.81
CA GLU A 186 33.93 -17.74 -9.58
C GLU A 186 34.77 -17.94 -10.85
N VAL A 187 35.33 -16.87 -11.38
CA VAL A 187 36.00 -16.84 -12.70
C VAL A 187 37.47 -16.45 -12.64
N GLY A 188 38.02 -16.27 -11.44
CA GLY A 188 39.41 -15.90 -11.23
C GLY A 188 40.43 -17.02 -11.49
N THR A 189 39.97 -18.23 -11.83
CA THR A 189 40.81 -19.40 -12.12
C THR A 189 40.48 -20.01 -13.49
N PRO A 190 41.39 -20.79 -14.10
CA PRO A 190 41.12 -21.46 -15.38
C PRO A 190 39.88 -22.36 -15.34
N GLU A 191 39.65 -23.05 -14.23
CA GLU A 191 38.47 -23.89 -14.00
C GLU A 191 37.20 -23.06 -13.95
N GLY A 192 37.26 -21.90 -13.28
CA GLY A 192 36.17 -20.92 -13.20
C GLY A 192 35.81 -20.34 -14.57
N LEU A 193 36.82 -19.88 -15.31
CA LEU A 193 36.67 -19.42 -16.69
C LEU A 193 36.05 -20.52 -17.58
N ASN A 194 36.53 -21.76 -17.48
CA ASN A 194 35.96 -22.86 -18.27
C ASN A 194 34.51 -23.16 -17.89
N THR A 195 34.13 -22.99 -16.62
CA THR A 195 32.73 -23.10 -16.19
C THR A 195 31.87 -22.00 -16.84
N LEU A 196 32.34 -20.74 -16.84
CA LEU A 196 31.67 -19.65 -17.54
C LEU A 196 31.60 -19.90 -19.06
N LYS A 197 32.67 -20.33 -19.70
CA LYS A 197 32.68 -20.65 -21.14
C LYS A 197 31.68 -21.76 -21.46
N ASN A 198 31.57 -22.77 -20.62
CA ASN A 198 30.60 -23.85 -20.78
C ASN A 198 29.16 -23.33 -20.64
N TRP A 199 28.89 -22.45 -19.67
CA TRP A 199 27.60 -21.74 -19.52
C TRP A 199 27.24 -20.94 -20.78
N LEU A 200 28.17 -20.11 -21.26
CA LEU A 200 27.97 -19.27 -22.45
C LEU A 200 27.78 -20.12 -23.72
N HIS A 201 28.34 -21.34 -23.77
CA HIS A 201 28.22 -22.22 -24.93
C HIS A 201 26.90 -22.99 -24.99
N ASP A 202 26.54 -23.71 -23.93
CA ASP A 202 25.43 -24.68 -23.92
C ASP A 202 24.65 -24.70 -22.59
N HIS A 203 24.80 -23.63 -21.79
CA HIS A 203 24.08 -23.43 -20.52
C HIS A 203 24.37 -24.53 -19.48
N LEU A 204 25.51 -25.24 -19.60
CA LEU A 204 25.83 -26.42 -18.78
C LEU A 204 24.80 -27.56 -18.92
N GLU A 205 23.95 -27.54 -19.93
CA GLU A 205 22.80 -28.43 -20.10
C GLU A 205 22.80 -29.17 -21.44
N ASP A 206 23.90 -29.10 -22.20
CA ASP A 206 23.96 -29.60 -23.58
C ASP A 206 22.89 -28.95 -24.49
N SER A 207 22.47 -27.72 -24.15
CA SER A 207 21.55 -26.91 -24.94
C SER A 207 22.20 -26.47 -26.26
N SER A 208 21.39 -26.29 -27.31
CA SER A 208 21.88 -25.74 -28.59
C SER A 208 22.34 -24.28 -28.50
N TYR A 209 21.99 -23.61 -27.41
CA TYR A 209 22.33 -22.23 -27.11
C TYR A 209 22.77 -22.12 -25.65
N GLY A 210 23.83 -21.37 -25.38
CA GLY A 210 24.22 -21.04 -24.02
C GLY A 210 23.53 -19.80 -23.50
N GLY A 211 23.91 -19.39 -22.29
CA GLY A 211 23.32 -18.26 -21.58
C GLY A 211 24.15 -16.98 -21.60
N LEU A 212 23.74 -16.00 -20.81
CA LEU A 212 24.50 -14.76 -20.54
C LEU A 212 24.94 -14.71 -19.07
N ALA A 213 25.92 -13.86 -18.73
CA ALA A 213 26.36 -13.66 -17.36
C ALA A 213 26.55 -12.17 -17.02
N VAL A 214 26.12 -11.76 -15.83
CA VAL A 214 26.23 -10.39 -15.33
C VAL A 214 27.49 -10.23 -14.49
N PHE A 215 28.18 -9.10 -14.62
CA PHE A 215 29.31 -8.76 -13.78
C PHE A 215 29.34 -7.25 -13.49
N ALA A 216 30.12 -6.85 -12.49
CA ALA A 216 30.42 -5.45 -12.21
C ALA A 216 31.92 -5.17 -12.33
N ALA A 217 32.27 -3.96 -12.76
CA ALA A 217 33.65 -3.50 -12.84
C ALA A 217 33.72 -1.97 -12.70
N GLY A 218 34.94 -1.44 -12.58
CA GLY A 218 35.15 0.01 -12.60
C GLY A 218 35.10 0.56 -14.03
N ALA A 219 34.01 1.22 -14.38
CA ALA A 219 33.85 1.85 -15.69
C ALA A 219 34.26 3.33 -15.69
N THR A 220 34.91 3.78 -14.63
CA THR A 220 35.66 5.05 -14.54
C THR A 220 37.15 4.75 -14.55
N ASN A 221 37.97 5.58 -15.21
CA ASN A 221 39.44 5.41 -15.25
C ASN A 221 39.95 4.05 -15.76
N TYR A 222 39.14 3.31 -16.53
CA TYR A 222 39.57 2.07 -17.19
C TYR A 222 40.55 2.36 -18.33
N ILE A 223 41.37 1.38 -18.68
CA ILE A 223 42.29 1.43 -19.81
C ILE A 223 41.69 0.61 -20.96
N GLN A 224 41.44 1.30 -22.08
CA GLN A 224 41.09 0.70 -23.35
C GLN A 224 42.13 1.02 -24.42
N THR A 225 42.23 0.13 -25.38
CA THR A 225 43.08 0.27 -26.57
C THR A 225 42.43 -0.47 -27.74
N THR A 226 43.13 -0.61 -28.87
CA THR A 226 42.72 -1.44 -30.00
C THR A 226 43.57 -2.70 -30.09
N LEU A 227 42.96 -3.82 -30.45
CA LEU A 227 43.67 -5.05 -30.74
C LEU A 227 44.72 -4.83 -31.85
N PRO A 228 45.93 -5.40 -31.74
CA PRO A 228 47.02 -5.17 -32.69
C PRO A 228 46.62 -5.45 -34.15
N ALA A 229 47.11 -4.65 -35.09
CA ALA A 229 46.87 -4.91 -36.51
C ALA A 229 47.49 -6.25 -36.93
N GLY A 230 46.72 -7.07 -37.64
CA GLY A 230 47.15 -8.39 -38.11
C GLY A 230 46.87 -9.56 -37.15
N THR A 231 46.33 -9.31 -35.95
CA THR A 231 45.76 -10.35 -35.09
C THR A 231 44.27 -10.58 -35.41
N HIS A 232 43.68 -11.64 -34.85
CA HIS A 232 42.23 -11.88 -34.94
C HIS A 232 41.47 -10.69 -34.34
N GLU A 233 40.44 -10.19 -35.04
CA GLU A 233 39.68 -8.99 -34.66
C GLU A 233 40.55 -7.71 -34.50
N GLY A 234 41.71 -7.67 -35.16
CA GLY A 234 42.62 -6.52 -35.13
C GLY A 234 41.93 -5.19 -35.47
N GLY A 235 42.18 -4.16 -34.67
CA GLY A 235 41.53 -2.85 -34.77
C GLY A 235 40.26 -2.67 -33.93
N LYS A 236 39.65 -3.75 -33.42
CA LYS A 236 38.55 -3.67 -32.45
C LYS A 236 39.04 -3.17 -31.10
N ARG A 237 38.15 -2.53 -30.33
CA ARG A 237 38.44 -2.02 -28.99
C ARG A 237 38.51 -3.18 -27.98
N VAL A 238 39.48 -3.09 -27.07
CA VAL A 238 39.70 -4.05 -26.01
C VAL A 238 40.01 -3.33 -24.70
N ILE A 239 39.42 -3.83 -23.61
CA ILE A 239 39.74 -3.45 -22.25
C ILE A 239 40.91 -4.30 -21.78
N THR A 240 41.96 -3.63 -21.35
CA THR A 240 43.18 -4.26 -20.84
C THR A 240 43.34 -4.08 -19.33
N LYS A 241 42.57 -3.16 -18.72
CA LYS A 241 42.44 -2.96 -17.27
C LYS A 241 41.15 -2.18 -16.96
N TRP A 242 40.34 -2.62 -16.00
CA TRP A 242 39.23 -1.82 -15.46
C TRP A 242 39.70 -0.78 -14.44
N GLY A 243 38.82 0.16 -14.10
CA GLY A 243 39.07 1.10 -13.01
C GLY A 243 39.07 0.44 -11.62
N PRO A 244 39.72 1.05 -10.63
CA PRO A 244 39.80 0.51 -9.27
C PRO A 244 38.49 0.64 -8.47
N ASP A 245 37.57 1.50 -8.91
CA ASP A 245 36.30 1.77 -8.24
C ASP A 245 35.16 1.05 -8.96
N VAL A 246 34.62 -0.03 -8.37
CA VAL A 246 33.50 -0.77 -8.97
C VAL A 246 32.21 0.06 -8.90
N ASN A 247 31.72 0.50 -10.06
CA ASN A 247 30.59 1.42 -10.15
C ASN A 247 29.62 1.14 -11.31
N HIS A 248 29.89 0.13 -12.14
CA HIS A 248 29.08 -0.16 -13.32
C HIS A 248 28.89 -1.66 -13.54
N ALA A 249 27.70 -2.05 -13.97
CA ALA A 249 27.34 -3.43 -14.29
C ALA A 249 27.21 -3.63 -15.80
N MET A 250 27.68 -4.77 -16.30
CA MET A 250 27.71 -5.15 -17.72
C MET A 250 27.42 -6.65 -17.88
N THR A 251 27.31 -7.11 -19.12
CA THR A 251 26.97 -8.50 -19.43
C THR A 251 28.03 -9.15 -20.31
N TYR A 252 28.54 -10.31 -19.90
CA TYR A 252 29.27 -11.20 -20.80
C TYR A 252 28.29 -11.93 -21.70
N ILE A 253 28.53 -11.80 -23.00
CA ILE A 253 27.68 -12.34 -24.07
C ILE A 253 28.38 -13.40 -24.91
N GLY A 254 29.62 -13.74 -24.57
CA GLY A 254 30.44 -14.65 -25.35
C GLY A 254 31.90 -14.58 -24.97
N TYR A 255 32.72 -15.32 -25.70
CA TYR A 255 34.16 -15.39 -25.52
C TYR A 255 34.86 -15.77 -26.83
N ASP A 256 36.16 -15.50 -26.91
CA ASP A 256 36.99 -15.81 -28.06
C ASP A 256 38.45 -16.09 -27.63
N ASP A 257 38.88 -17.34 -27.79
CA ASP A 257 40.22 -17.84 -27.46
C ASP A 257 41.29 -17.31 -28.44
N SER A 258 40.90 -16.62 -29.51
CA SER A 258 41.78 -16.11 -30.57
C SER A 258 42.22 -14.65 -30.36
N ILE A 259 41.67 -13.96 -29.36
CA ILE A 259 42.05 -12.58 -29.00
C ILE A 259 43.48 -12.55 -28.47
N ARG A 260 44.26 -11.53 -28.87
CA ARG A 260 45.69 -11.39 -28.54
C ARG A 260 46.01 -9.96 -28.13
N TYR A 261 46.68 -9.78 -27.00
CA TYR A 261 47.19 -8.49 -26.56
C TYR A 261 48.53 -8.67 -25.83
N ASP A 262 49.54 -7.91 -26.27
CA ASP A 262 50.91 -7.98 -25.76
C ASP A 262 51.04 -7.05 -24.54
N TYR A 263 51.09 -7.63 -23.34
CA TYR A 263 51.17 -6.89 -22.08
C TYR A 263 52.60 -6.49 -21.73
N ASN A 264 53.60 -7.26 -22.17
CA ASN A 264 55.01 -7.07 -21.80
C ASN A 264 55.85 -6.34 -22.87
N GLY A 265 55.29 -6.15 -24.06
CA GLY A 265 55.88 -5.44 -25.19
C GLY A 265 56.96 -6.22 -25.95
N ASP A 266 56.99 -7.56 -25.84
CA ASP A 266 58.02 -8.40 -26.46
C ASP A 266 57.69 -8.83 -27.91
N GLY A 267 56.51 -8.48 -28.40
CA GLY A 267 56.02 -8.80 -29.74
C GLY A 267 55.58 -10.26 -29.93
N LYS A 268 55.44 -11.03 -28.84
CA LYS A 268 54.86 -12.38 -28.81
C LYS A 268 53.59 -12.37 -27.97
N TYR A 269 52.87 -13.49 -28.00
CA TYR A 269 51.68 -13.70 -27.18
C TYR A 269 51.78 -15.08 -26.54
N THR A 270 51.62 -15.17 -25.23
CA THR A 270 51.74 -16.42 -24.49
C THR A 270 50.80 -16.49 -23.29
N ASN A 271 50.47 -17.72 -22.88
CA ASN A 271 49.83 -18.01 -21.59
C ASN A 271 50.76 -18.86 -20.68
N ASP A 272 51.99 -19.12 -21.12
CA ASP A 272 52.91 -20.09 -20.52
C ASP A 272 54.17 -19.46 -19.89
N LEU A 273 54.30 -18.12 -19.91
CA LEU A 273 55.44 -17.40 -19.34
C LEU A 273 54.98 -16.48 -18.20
N ASP A 274 55.75 -16.41 -17.13
CA ASP A 274 55.58 -15.43 -16.05
C ASP A 274 55.96 -14.04 -16.58
N ILE A 275 54.96 -13.25 -16.99
CA ILE A 275 55.14 -11.91 -17.56
C ILE A 275 55.06 -10.82 -16.49
N ASN A 276 54.41 -11.10 -15.35
CA ASN A 276 54.25 -10.16 -14.24
C ASN A 276 55.43 -10.21 -13.24
N ARG A 277 56.28 -11.24 -13.33
CA ARG A 277 57.47 -11.53 -12.52
C ARG A 277 57.17 -11.84 -11.05
N ASP A 278 56.05 -12.49 -10.77
CA ASP A 278 55.66 -12.93 -9.42
C ASP A 278 56.10 -14.37 -9.09
N HIS A 279 56.81 -15.04 -10.01
CA HIS A 279 57.29 -16.42 -9.93
C HIS A 279 56.20 -17.49 -10.03
N THR A 280 54.99 -17.13 -10.42
CA THR A 280 53.88 -18.02 -10.73
C THR A 280 53.51 -17.84 -12.20
N VAL A 281 53.09 -18.91 -12.87
CA VAL A 281 52.48 -18.81 -14.21
C VAL A 281 51.00 -19.13 -14.03
N ASP A 282 50.15 -18.12 -14.06
CA ASP A 282 48.70 -18.26 -13.89
C ASP A 282 47.92 -17.40 -14.89
N MET A 283 46.60 -17.26 -14.71
CA MET A 283 45.76 -16.44 -15.61
C MET A 283 46.18 -14.98 -15.64
N LYS A 284 46.86 -14.47 -14.61
CA LYS A 284 47.42 -13.12 -14.59
C LYS A 284 48.58 -12.98 -15.56
N ASP A 285 49.07 -14.05 -16.17
CA ASP A 285 50.11 -13.94 -17.20
C ASP A 285 49.57 -14.00 -18.64
N TRP A 286 48.27 -14.19 -18.79
CA TRP A 286 47.69 -14.51 -20.08
C TRP A 286 47.58 -13.31 -21.02
N GLU A 287 48.18 -13.47 -22.20
CA GLU A 287 48.08 -12.55 -23.34
C GLU A 287 47.09 -13.03 -24.40
N ILE A 288 46.54 -14.24 -24.21
CA ILE A 288 45.68 -14.96 -25.14
C ILE A 288 44.28 -15.16 -24.53
N GLY A 289 43.27 -14.72 -25.28
CA GLY A 289 41.86 -14.97 -25.04
C GLY A 289 41.12 -13.78 -24.43
N GLY A 290 39.86 -13.62 -24.80
CA GLY A 290 39.02 -12.51 -24.34
C GLY A 290 37.55 -12.86 -24.21
N MET A 291 36.88 -12.18 -23.28
CA MET A 291 35.43 -12.17 -23.14
C MET A 291 34.82 -11.11 -24.06
N ILE A 292 33.60 -11.37 -24.56
CA ILE A 292 32.80 -10.40 -25.30
C ILE A 292 31.82 -9.77 -24.32
N VAL A 293 31.90 -8.45 -24.16
CA VAL A 293 31.08 -7.67 -23.23
C VAL A 293 30.05 -6.84 -24.00
N ALA A 294 28.79 -6.86 -23.57
CA ALA A 294 27.78 -5.90 -23.97
C ALA A 294 27.57 -4.86 -22.87
N ASN A 295 27.44 -3.59 -23.28
CA ASN A 295 27.17 -2.47 -22.39
C ASN A 295 25.83 -1.81 -22.73
N SER A 296 25.29 -1.03 -21.79
CA SER A 296 24.02 -0.31 -21.91
C SER A 296 24.22 1.19 -22.16
N TRP A 297 25.30 1.58 -22.84
CA TRP A 297 25.60 2.98 -23.22
C TRP A 297 25.41 3.23 -24.71
N GLY A 298 24.55 2.44 -25.36
CA GLY A 298 24.29 2.56 -26.78
C GLY A 298 25.47 2.18 -27.67
N ASP A 299 25.33 2.45 -28.96
CA ASP A 299 26.27 2.01 -29.99
C ASP A 299 27.62 2.75 -29.99
N SER A 300 27.73 3.86 -29.26
CA SER A 300 28.96 4.67 -29.21
C SER A 300 30.06 4.04 -28.35
N PHE A 301 29.67 3.20 -27.39
CA PHE A 301 30.59 2.46 -26.54
C PHE A 301 31.23 1.31 -27.32
N GLY A 302 32.55 1.13 -27.16
CA GLY A 302 33.25 0.00 -27.78
C GLY A 302 33.06 -0.03 -29.30
N ASP A 303 32.83 -1.21 -29.85
CA ASP A 303 32.46 -1.48 -31.22
C ASP A 303 30.95 -1.80 -31.29
N SER A 304 30.13 -0.76 -31.48
CA SER A 304 28.66 -0.90 -31.54
C SER A 304 28.06 -1.50 -30.28
N GLY A 305 28.36 -0.88 -29.13
CA GLY A 305 27.88 -1.26 -27.80
C GLY A 305 28.58 -2.48 -27.18
N ARG A 306 29.54 -3.08 -27.88
CA ARG A 306 30.28 -4.26 -27.45
C ARG A 306 31.76 -3.97 -27.30
N ILE A 307 32.46 -4.68 -26.44
CA ILE A 307 33.92 -4.55 -26.32
C ILE A 307 34.54 -5.89 -25.91
N TYR A 308 35.79 -6.12 -26.32
CA TYR A 308 36.54 -7.26 -25.79
C TYR A 308 37.12 -6.93 -24.41
N GLN A 309 37.22 -7.92 -23.54
CA GLN A 309 37.97 -7.86 -22.28
C GLN A 309 38.95 -9.03 -22.23
N MET A 310 40.23 -8.80 -21.96
CA MET A 310 41.22 -9.89 -21.84
C MET A 310 40.88 -10.85 -20.69
N TYR A 311 41.13 -12.16 -20.85
CA TYR A 311 40.89 -13.17 -19.81
C TYR A 311 41.65 -12.90 -18.51
N LYS A 312 42.88 -12.39 -18.60
CA LYS A 312 43.71 -12.00 -17.46
C LYS A 312 42.96 -11.14 -16.44
N ILE A 313 42.09 -10.25 -16.90
CA ILE A 313 41.32 -9.33 -16.05
C ILE A 313 40.38 -10.06 -15.09
N LEU A 314 39.95 -11.28 -15.40
CA LEU A 314 39.10 -12.08 -14.50
C LEU A 314 39.87 -12.52 -13.23
N ALA A 315 41.19 -12.70 -13.35
CA ALA A 315 42.06 -13.16 -12.27
C ALA A 315 42.72 -12.01 -11.46
N GLU A 316 42.60 -10.77 -11.93
CA GLU A 316 43.10 -9.60 -11.22
C GLU A 316 42.18 -9.22 -10.06
N SER A 317 42.76 -8.63 -9.00
CA SER A 317 41.97 -7.98 -7.95
C SER A 317 41.22 -6.79 -8.53
N TYR A 318 40.06 -6.42 -7.99
CA TYR A 318 39.32 -5.28 -8.54
C TYR A 318 40.09 -3.96 -8.33
N GLU A 319 40.89 -3.86 -7.26
CA GLU A 319 41.80 -2.74 -7.00
C GLU A 319 42.88 -2.61 -8.08
N ASP A 320 43.33 -3.75 -8.62
CA ASP A 320 44.31 -3.81 -9.71
C ASP A 320 43.66 -3.75 -11.10
N GLY A 321 42.35 -3.51 -11.17
CA GLY A 321 41.58 -3.35 -12.40
C GLY A 321 41.00 -4.65 -12.96
N GLY A 322 40.81 -5.64 -12.10
CA GLY A 322 39.95 -6.80 -12.33
C GLY A 322 38.46 -6.47 -12.20
N ILE A 323 37.63 -7.50 -12.35
CA ILE A 323 36.18 -7.39 -12.10
C ILE A 323 35.86 -7.56 -10.62
N PHE A 324 34.68 -7.09 -10.20
CA PHE A 324 34.23 -7.15 -8.81
C PHE A 324 34.29 -8.58 -8.26
N TYR A 325 35.17 -8.81 -7.27
CA TYR A 325 35.42 -10.08 -6.60
C TYR A 325 35.61 -11.31 -7.52
N SER A 326 36.03 -11.13 -8.77
CA SER A 326 36.27 -12.24 -9.72
C SER A 326 35.12 -13.23 -9.83
N PHE A 327 33.87 -12.77 -9.76
CA PHE A 327 32.69 -13.59 -9.98
C PHE A 327 31.75 -12.98 -11.02
N VAL A 328 30.88 -13.83 -11.56
CA VAL A 328 29.76 -13.44 -12.41
C VAL A 328 28.51 -14.14 -11.94
N ASP A 329 27.35 -13.53 -12.14
CA ASP A 329 26.06 -14.13 -11.81
C ASP A 329 25.27 -14.50 -13.06
N VAL A 330 24.57 -15.63 -12.99
CA VAL A 330 23.71 -16.15 -14.05
C VAL A 330 22.30 -16.41 -13.49
N VAL A 331 21.27 -16.23 -14.31
CA VAL A 331 19.86 -16.33 -13.86
C VAL A 331 19.15 -17.49 -14.53
N HIS A 332 18.26 -18.16 -13.78
CA HIS A 332 17.41 -19.24 -14.25
C HIS A 332 15.94 -18.81 -14.20
N PRO A 333 15.34 -18.41 -15.33
CA PRO A 333 13.93 -18.08 -15.39
C PRO A 333 13.03 -19.31 -15.47
N GLN A 334 11.74 -19.09 -15.25
CA GLN A 334 10.69 -20.06 -15.58
C GLN A 334 9.97 -19.66 -16.88
N ALA A 335 10.06 -20.50 -17.90
CA ALA A 335 9.46 -20.24 -19.22
C ALA A 335 7.93 -20.22 -19.19
N VAL A 336 7.36 -21.16 -18.42
CA VAL A 336 5.92 -21.41 -18.29
C VAL A 336 5.61 -21.50 -16.80
N TYR A 337 4.89 -20.51 -16.30
CA TYR A 337 4.38 -20.48 -14.94
C TYR A 337 3.00 -19.84 -14.97
N ASP A 338 2.04 -20.53 -14.38
CA ASP A 338 0.69 -20.02 -14.17
C ASP A 338 0.41 -20.10 -12.67
N PRO A 339 0.18 -18.96 -11.99
CA PRO A 339 -0.15 -18.98 -10.58
C PRO A 339 -1.51 -19.66 -10.37
N GLU A 340 -1.63 -20.48 -9.33
CA GLU A 340 -2.91 -21.10 -8.95
C GLU A 340 -3.76 -20.12 -8.14
N TYR A 341 -3.10 -19.35 -7.27
CA TYR A 341 -3.73 -18.31 -6.46
C TYR A 341 -3.02 -16.98 -6.63
N THR A 342 -3.78 -15.91 -6.83
CA THR A 342 -3.26 -14.54 -6.85
C THR A 342 -4.00 -13.66 -5.86
N LEU A 343 -3.31 -12.65 -5.37
CA LEU A 343 -3.85 -11.62 -4.51
C LEU A 343 -3.91 -10.30 -5.29
N GLU A 344 -5.11 -9.75 -5.47
CA GLU A 344 -5.33 -8.43 -6.05
C GLU A 344 -5.51 -7.41 -4.93
N ILE A 345 -4.70 -6.36 -4.97
CA ILE A 345 -4.58 -5.39 -3.88
C ILE A 345 -4.79 -3.98 -4.44
N LYS A 346 -5.52 -3.16 -3.68
CA LYS A 346 -5.52 -1.71 -3.80
C LYS A 346 -5.16 -1.09 -2.47
N ILE A 347 -4.14 -0.26 -2.45
CA ILE A 347 -3.76 0.54 -1.28
C ILE A 347 -3.68 2.01 -1.65
N LYS A 348 -3.84 2.87 -0.64
CA LYS A 348 -3.53 4.30 -0.68
C LYS A 348 -2.46 4.58 0.36
N HIS A 349 -1.48 5.41 0.03
CA HIS A 349 -0.55 5.93 1.03
C HIS A 349 0.03 7.29 0.63
N ASP A 350 0.32 8.10 1.65
CA ASP A 350 0.92 9.41 1.52
C ASP A 350 2.44 9.36 1.27
N ARG A 351 3.08 8.21 1.49
CA ARG A 351 4.53 8.06 1.36
C ARG A 351 4.94 6.59 1.29
N ARG A 352 5.62 6.20 0.21
CA ARG A 352 5.86 4.79 -0.11
C ARG A 352 7.08 4.14 0.57
N ASP A 353 7.99 4.94 1.09
CA ASP A 353 9.11 4.48 1.92
C ASP A 353 8.75 4.38 3.42
N MET A 354 7.47 4.55 3.77
CA MET A 354 6.92 4.45 5.13
C MET A 354 6.08 3.20 5.37
N PHE A 355 6.09 2.24 4.44
CA PHE A 355 5.45 0.95 4.69
C PHE A 355 6.22 -0.22 4.10
N ARG A 356 5.94 -1.40 4.66
CA ARG A 356 6.22 -2.67 4.01
C ARG A 356 5.02 -3.60 4.00
N ILE A 357 4.99 -4.50 3.01
CA ILE A 357 3.91 -5.48 2.87
C ILE A 357 4.38 -6.91 3.21
N SER A 358 3.47 -7.71 3.77
CA SER A 358 3.67 -9.13 4.02
C SER A 358 2.35 -9.89 3.91
N ALA A 359 2.42 -11.21 3.74
CA ALA A 359 1.23 -12.04 3.66
C ALA A 359 1.44 -13.43 4.27
N GLY A 360 0.34 -14.10 4.60
CA GLY A 360 0.35 -15.45 5.16
C GLY A 360 -1.03 -16.10 5.16
N CYS A 361 -1.09 -17.38 5.51
CA CYS A 361 -2.33 -18.15 5.59
C CYS A 361 -2.48 -18.82 6.95
N SER A 362 -3.71 -19.17 7.31
CA SER A 362 -4.01 -20.16 8.36
C SER A 362 -5.14 -21.08 7.92
N GLN A 363 -5.03 -22.36 8.27
CA GLN A 363 -6.13 -23.32 8.14
C GLN A 363 -7.28 -23.02 9.11
N TYR A 364 -7.00 -22.31 10.21
CA TYR A 364 -7.99 -21.96 11.23
C TYR A 364 -8.70 -20.65 10.89
N LEU A 365 -9.97 -20.74 10.47
CA LEU A 365 -10.77 -19.58 10.05
C LEU A 365 -10.95 -18.50 11.13
N TYR A 366 -10.87 -18.87 12.41
CA TYR A 366 -10.98 -17.93 13.53
C TYR A 366 -9.65 -17.29 13.94
N SER A 367 -8.55 -17.63 13.26
CA SER A 367 -7.26 -17.03 13.59
C SER A 367 -7.28 -15.52 13.34
N THR A 368 -6.58 -14.79 14.20
CA THR A 368 -6.34 -13.35 14.08
C THR A 368 -5.06 -13.04 13.30
N GLY A 369 -4.24 -14.06 13.02
CA GLY A 369 -3.03 -13.95 12.20
C GLY A 369 -2.67 -15.25 11.49
N PRO A 370 -1.71 -15.22 10.57
CA PRO A 370 -1.32 -16.41 9.82
C PRO A 370 -0.45 -17.35 10.65
N GLU A 371 -0.40 -18.63 10.26
CA GLU A 371 0.49 -19.64 10.86
C GLU A 371 1.96 -19.38 10.52
N SER A 372 2.19 -18.87 9.32
CA SER A 372 3.47 -18.34 8.87
C SER A 372 3.23 -17.16 7.95
N SER A 373 4.15 -16.19 7.96
CA SER A 373 4.06 -15.03 7.09
C SER A 373 5.41 -14.74 6.44
N ASN A 374 5.36 -14.24 5.22
CA ASN A 374 6.52 -13.84 4.44
C ASN A 374 6.38 -12.37 4.06
N GLY A 375 7.47 -11.62 4.25
CA GLY A 375 7.59 -10.28 3.67
C GLY A 375 7.96 -10.34 2.20
N PHE A 376 7.63 -9.30 1.45
CA PHE A 376 8.00 -9.18 0.04
C PHE A 376 9.23 -8.30 -0.15
N PRO A 377 10.09 -8.58 -1.15
CA PRO A 377 11.31 -7.80 -1.43
C PRO A 377 11.05 -6.48 -2.17
N PHE A 378 9.80 -6.21 -2.55
CA PHE A 378 9.33 -4.96 -3.13
C PHE A 378 8.33 -4.30 -2.17
N MET A 379 8.15 -2.98 -2.28
CA MET A 379 7.34 -2.20 -1.33
C MET A 379 7.71 -2.54 0.11
N SER A 380 9.00 -2.45 0.42
CA SER A 380 9.56 -2.76 1.74
C SER A 380 10.44 -1.62 2.24
N TRP A 381 9.83 -0.49 2.63
CA TRP A 381 10.52 0.76 3.00
C TRP A 381 11.39 1.30 1.86
N GLN A 382 10.79 1.39 0.68
CA GLN A 382 11.51 1.53 -0.60
C GLN A 382 10.92 2.65 -1.46
N GLY A 383 11.64 3.03 -2.53
CA GLY A 383 11.18 4.03 -3.50
C GLY A 383 11.28 5.49 -3.04
N GLY A 384 11.74 5.78 -1.82
CA GLY A 384 11.93 7.14 -1.30
C GLY A 384 10.64 7.94 -1.08
N ASP A 385 10.81 9.23 -0.79
CA ASP A 385 9.72 10.14 -0.41
C ASP A 385 8.85 10.53 -1.63
N PHE A 386 7.94 9.64 -2.01
CA PHE A 386 6.92 9.87 -3.04
C PHE A 386 5.62 9.16 -2.67
N TYR A 387 4.53 9.57 -3.31
CA TYR A 387 3.32 8.71 -3.33
C TYR A 387 3.64 7.39 -4.05
N PRO A 388 2.90 6.29 -3.78
CA PRO A 388 3.14 4.98 -4.36
C PRO A 388 3.45 4.99 -5.86
N GLN A 389 2.61 5.60 -6.71
CA GLN A 389 2.86 5.68 -8.16
C GLN A 389 3.93 6.72 -8.57
N GLY A 390 4.55 7.42 -7.62
CA GLY A 390 5.46 8.53 -7.86
C GLY A 390 4.78 9.89 -7.76
N GLY A 391 5.55 10.97 -7.93
CA GLY A 391 5.01 12.33 -7.93
C GLY A 391 4.31 12.75 -6.63
N ARG A 392 3.43 13.76 -6.73
CA ARG A 392 2.69 14.39 -5.62
C ARG A 392 1.22 14.72 -5.96
N TYR A 393 0.65 14.07 -6.96
CA TYR A 393 -0.77 14.24 -7.33
C TYR A 393 -1.65 13.26 -6.54
N GLU A 394 -2.90 13.63 -6.22
CA GLU A 394 -3.77 12.81 -5.37
C GLU A 394 -3.97 11.38 -5.91
N ASP A 395 -4.17 11.23 -7.22
CA ASP A 395 -4.34 9.91 -7.86
C ASP A 395 -3.11 9.02 -7.69
N SER A 396 -1.92 9.61 -7.56
CA SER A 396 -0.68 8.86 -7.38
C SER A 396 -0.55 8.24 -5.97
N ARG A 397 -1.40 8.64 -5.02
CA ARG A 397 -1.48 8.01 -3.69
C ARG A 397 -1.96 6.58 -3.74
N TYR A 398 -2.74 6.23 -4.76
CA TYR A 398 -3.33 4.91 -4.91
C TYR A 398 -2.39 4.01 -5.71
N ILE A 399 -2.34 2.72 -5.42
CA ILE A 399 -1.70 1.73 -6.29
C ILE A 399 -2.48 0.42 -6.25
N GLU A 400 -2.68 -0.14 -7.43
CA GLU A 400 -3.31 -1.42 -7.68
C GLU A 400 -2.27 -2.39 -8.23
N PHE A 401 -2.18 -3.59 -7.65
CA PHE A 401 -1.22 -4.59 -8.09
C PHE A 401 -1.68 -5.99 -7.73
N THR A 402 -1.07 -6.98 -8.39
CA THR A 402 -1.35 -8.39 -8.18
C THR A 402 -0.10 -9.10 -7.69
N ILE A 403 -0.23 -10.01 -6.73
CA ILE A 403 0.86 -10.87 -6.23
C ILE A 403 0.48 -12.33 -6.47
N ASP A 404 1.43 -13.15 -6.90
CA ASP A 404 1.29 -14.60 -6.84
C ASP A 404 1.51 -15.11 -5.41
N ILE A 405 0.48 -15.77 -4.86
CA ILE A 405 0.47 -16.28 -3.48
C ILE A 405 0.38 -17.80 -3.44
N THR A 406 0.60 -18.48 -4.56
CA THR A 406 0.47 -19.93 -4.70
C THR A 406 1.33 -20.67 -3.68
N GLU A 407 2.61 -20.31 -3.52
CA GLU A 407 3.49 -20.92 -2.52
C GLU A 407 3.00 -20.68 -1.07
N THR A 408 2.45 -19.51 -0.78
CA THR A 408 1.91 -19.18 0.55
C THR A 408 0.70 -20.04 0.89
N VAL A 409 -0.20 -20.24 -0.09
CA VAL A 409 -1.38 -21.10 0.05
C VAL A 409 -0.98 -22.57 0.12
N ASN A 410 0.04 -23.01 -0.61
CA ASN A 410 0.52 -24.40 -0.57
C ASN A 410 1.20 -24.81 0.75
N ASN A 411 1.43 -23.86 1.68
CA ASN A 411 1.87 -24.16 3.04
C ASN A 411 0.76 -24.67 3.96
N ILE A 412 -0.50 -24.59 3.51
CA ILE A 412 -1.68 -25.16 4.19
C ILE A 412 -2.37 -26.17 3.26
N ASN A 413 -3.55 -26.69 3.62
CA ASN A 413 -4.35 -27.53 2.74
C ASN A 413 -5.35 -26.67 1.93
N PRO A 414 -5.09 -26.33 0.65
CA PRO A 414 -5.97 -25.50 -0.16
C PRO A 414 -7.32 -26.13 -0.50
N ALA A 415 -7.47 -27.46 -0.34
CA ALA A 415 -8.73 -28.15 -0.58
C ALA A 415 -9.76 -27.99 0.56
N GLU A 416 -9.32 -27.44 1.71
CA GLU A 416 -10.16 -27.15 2.86
C GLU A 416 -10.31 -25.63 3.01
N PRO A 417 -11.40 -25.12 3.60
CA PRO A 417 -11.56 -23.70 3.88
C PRO A 417 -10.38 -23.12 4.66
N PHE A 418 -9.89 -21.95 4.27
CA PHE A 418 -8.78 -21.28 4.91
C PHE A 418 -8.94 -19.77 4.98
N LYS A 419 -8.09 -19.12 5.80
CA LYS A 419 -8.06 -17.67 5.94
C LYS A 419 -6.70 -17.13 5.50
N PHE A 420 -6.73 -16.25 4.53
CA PHE A 420 -5.58 -15.51 4.02
C PHE A 420 -5.45 -14.17 4.76
N PHE A 421 -4.22 -13.73 5.01
CA PHE A 421 -3.91 -12.47 5.69
C PHE A 421 -2.97 -11.64 4.82
N PHE A 422 -3.36 -10.41 4.50
CA PHE A 422 -2.51 -9.37 3.94
C PHE A 422 -2.20 -8.36 5.03
N MET A 423 -0.93 -8.03 5.20
CA MET A 423 -0.44 -7.19 6.29
C MET A 423 0.41 -6.06 5.75
N VAL A 424 0.22 -4.88 6.32
CA VAL A 424 1.05 -3.70 6.07
C VAL A 424 1.62 -3.23 7.39
N ASP A 425 2.95 -3.22 7.51
CA ASP A 425 3.62 -2.53 8.60
C ASP A 425 3.89 -1.09 8.14
N GLU A 426 3.39 -0.10 8.89
CA GLU A 426 3.64 1.34 8.68
C GLU A 426 4.61 1.83 9.76
N SER A 427 5.50 2.77 9.41
CA SER A 427 6.44 3.36 10.34
C SER A 427 6.86 4.76 9.90
N ASP A 428 6.21 5.75 10.50
CA ASP A 428 6.61 7.14 10.44
C ASP A 428 6.77 7.75 11.85
N SER A 429 7.99 8.05 12.28
CA SER A 429 8.25 8.47 13.68
C SER A 429 7.50 9.73 14.17
N TYR A 430 6.78 10.42 13.29
CA TYR A 430 6.04 11.66 13.56
C TYR A 430 4.54 11.58 13.26
N ASN A 431 3.98 10.42 12.91
CA ASN A 431 2.56 10.25 12.64
C ASN A 431 2.02 11.24 11.58
N LYS A 432 2.79 11.49 10.51
CA LYS A 432 2.54 12.52 9.50
C LYS A 432 1.89 11.98 8.22
N TYR A 433 2.11 10.71 7.89
CA TYR A 433 1.74 10.12 6.61
C TYR A 433 0.69 9.04 6.83
N ASN A 434 -0.47 9.20 6.19
CA ASN A 434 -1.55 8.24 6.33
C ASN A 434 -1.50 7.19 5.23
N GLY A 435 -2.04 6.01 5.54
CA GLY A 435 -2.22 4.92 4.59
C GLY A 435 -3.55 4.21 4.81
N GLU A 436 -4.01 3.51 3.79
CA GLU A 436 -5.26 2.76 3.80
C GLU A 436 -5.17 1.54 2.88
N ILE A 437 -5.59 0.38 3.39
CA ILE A 437 -5.79 -0.82 2.59
C ILE A 437 -7.22 -0.78 2.06
N ILE A 438 -7.39 -0.45 0.79
CA ILE A 438 -8.72 -0.21 0.20
C ILE A 438 -9.43 -1.52 -0.10
N SER A 439 -8.73 -2.46 -0.73
CA SER A 439 -9.30 -3.76 -1.06
C SER A 439 -8.23 -4.83 -1.18
N VAL A 440 -8.55 -6.03 -0.71
CA VAL A 440 -7.72 -7.23 -0.87
C VAL A 440 -8.62 -8.36 -1.36
N THR A 441 -8.28 -8.95 -2.50
CA THR A 441 -9.05 -10.04 -3.11
C THR A 441 -8.14 -11.23 -3.39
N VAL A 442 -8.46 -12.40 -2.84
CA VAL A 442 -7.84 -13.67 -3.25
C VAL A 442 -8.58 -14.19 -4.47
N VAL A 443 -7.85 -14.56 -5.52
CA VAL A 443 -8.40 -15.10 -6.76
C VAL A 443 -7.84 -16.49 -6.97
N ASP A 444 -8.73 -17.47 -7.05
CA ASP A 444 -8.44 -18.83 -7.49
C ASP A 444 -8.49 -18.86 -9.02
N LYS A 445 -7.35 -19.13 -9.65
CA LYS A 445 -7.21 -19.13 -11.11
C LYS A 445 -7.79 -20.37 -11.77
N ALA A 446 -7.90 -21.50 -11.06
CA ALA A 446 -8.48 -22.72 -11.60
C ALA A 446 -10.00 -22.59 -11.77
N THR A 447 -10.67 -21.97 -10.80
CA THR A 447 -12.13 -21.79 -10.83
C THR A 447 -12.57 -20.42 -11.33
N GLY A 448 -11.68 -19.43 -11.37
CA GLY A 448 -11.98 -18.03 -11.64
C GLY A 448 -12.68 -17.31 -10.48
N ARG A 449 -12.82 -17.96 -9.31
CA ARG A 449 -13.51 -17.40 -8.15
C ARG A 449 -12.67 -16.33 -7.47
N ARG A 450 -13.38 -15.34 -6.92
CA ARG A 450 -12.81 -14.18 -6.24
C ARG A 450 -13.38 -14.12 -4.83
N TYR A 451 -12.49 -14.04 -3.85
CA TYR A 451 -12.79 -13.98 -2.43
C TYR A 451 -12.33 -12.63 -1.90
N TYR A 452 -13.22 -11.90 -1.25
CA TYR A 452 -12.99 -10.49 -0.87
C TYR A 452 -12.72 -10.36 0.62
N ASN A 453 -12.01 -9.31 1.01
CA ASN A 453 -11.74 -9.03 2.42
C ASN A 453 -13.01 -8.61 3.17
N THR A 454 -13.09 -9.03 4.42
CA THR A 454 -14.32 -8.90 5.23
C THR A 454 -14.49 -7.53 5.88
N SER A 455 -13.43 -6.73 5.96
CA SER A 455 -13.38 -5.49 6.73
C SER A 455 -13.62 -4.23 5.87
N GLY A 456 -13.82 -4.38 4.55
CA GLY A 456 -13.84 -3.24 3.63
C GLY A 456 -12.52 -2.46 3.64
N SER A 457 -12.61 -1.15 3.40
CA SER A 457 -11.45 -0.27 3.45
C SER A 457 -10.95 -0.12 4.89
N THR A 458 -9.65 -0.32 5.12
CA THR A 458 -9.04 -0.37 6.46
C THR A 458 -7.91 0.65 6.56
N VAL A 459 -8.06 1.65 7.43
CA VAL A 459 -7.01 2.64 7.71
C VAL A 459 -5.79 1.94 8.32
N MET A 460 -4.60 2.29 7.84
CA MET A 460 -3.36 1.71 8.35
C MET A 460 -3.08 2.21 9.77
N THR A 461 -2.74 1.28 10.65
CA THR A 461 -2.27 1.56 12.01
C THR A 461 -0.91 2.24 11.94
N ASN A 462 -0.89 3.48 12.41
CA ASN A 462 0.32 4.29 12.45
C ASN A 462 1.40 3.66 13.34
N ASN A 463 2.65 3.62 12.85
CA ASN A 463 3.77 2.94 13.48
C ASN A 463 3.46 1.51 13.94
N GLY A 464 2.60 0.82 13.19
CA GLY A 464 2.04 -0.46 13.58
C GLY A 464 1.74 -1.37 12.39
N LYS A 465 1.22 -2.55 12.72
CA LYS A 465 0.83 -3.55 11.73
C LYS A 465 -0.67 -3.52 11.53
N THR A 466 -1.08 -3.26 10.30
CA THR A 466 -2.46 -3.38 9.84
C THR A 466 -2.63 -4.75 9.21
N THR A 467 -3.65 -5.50 9.63
CA THR A 467 -3.92 -6.85 9.11
C THR A 467 -5.34 -6.91 8.53
N VAL A 468 -5.43 -7.25 7.25
CA VAL A 468 -6.70 -7.52 6.56
C VAL A 468 -6.74 -8.99 6.19
N SER A 469 -7.90 -9.61 6.32
CA SER A 469 -8.05 -11.04 6.04
C SER A 469 -9.17 -11.35 5.04
N VAL A 470 -8.99 -12.44 4.30
CA VAL A 470 -9.92 -12.99 3.32
C VAL A 470 -10.19 -14.45 3.68
N ILE A 471 -11.45 -14.85 3.75
CA ILE A 471 -11.81 -16.28 3.92
C ILE A 471 -12.01 -16.89 2.52
N VAL A 472 -11.30 -17.98 2.26
CA VAL A 472 -11.38 -18.76 1.03
C VAL A 472 -12.08 -20.07 1.36
N ASP A 473 -13.32 -20.22 0.88
CA ASP A 473 -14.15 -21.39 1.09
C ASP A 473 -15.02 -21.65 -0.14
N GLU A 474 -14.82 -22.79 -0.80
CA GLU A 474 -15.52 -23.18 -2.02
C GLU A 474 -17.02 -23.49 -1.84
N ASN A 475 -17.48 -23.63 -0.59
CA ASN A 475 -18.86 -23.94 -0.19
C ASN A 475 -19.67 -22.70 0.23
N THR A 476 -19.22 -21.48 -0.11
CA THR A 476 -19.91 -20.26 0.30
C THR A 476 -21.18 -20.00 -0.53
N PHE A 477 -22.35 -20.33 0.04
CA PHE A 477 -23.70 -20.07 -0.49
C PHE A 477 -24.30 -18.75 0.05
N ILE A 478 -23.48 -17.74 0.29
CA ILE A 478 -23.91 -16.55 1.03
C ILE A 478 -24.69 -15.54 0.16
N PRO A 479 -25.69 -14.83 0.70
CA PRO A 479 -26.26 -13.65 0.04
C PRO A 479 -25.18 -12.59 -0.21
N GLY A 480 -25.09 -12.10 -1.43
CA GLY A 480 -24.09 -11.11 -1.86
C GLY A 480 -24.61 -9.68 -1.83
N ASN A 481 -23.70 -8.69 -1.96
CA ASN A 481 -24.03 -7.27 -2.14
C ASN A 481 -25.08 -6.70 -1.17
N ALA A 482 -25.08 -7.16 0.09
CA ALA A 482 -25.95 -6.58 1.10
C ALA A 482 -25.64 -5.08 1.24
N LYS A 483 -26.67 -4.25 1.25
CA LYS A 483 -26.63 -2.81 1.48
C LYS A 483 -27.68 -2.43 2.51
N ALA A 484 -27.38 -1.38 3.26
CA ALA A 484 -28.31 -0.77 4.20
C ALA A 484 -28.39 0.74 3.92
N TYR A 485 -29.60 1.27 3.90
CA TYR A 485 -29.89 2.68 3.68
C TYR A 485 -30.59 3.22 4.93
N ALA A 486 -29.98 4.24 5.55
CA ALA A 486 -30.58 4.98 6.66
C ALA A 486 -31.37 6.17 6.14
N GLY A 487 -32.52 6.40 6.75
CA GLY A 487 -33.32 7.60 6.57
C GLY A 487 -34.66 7.44 7.29
N ASP A 488 -35.19 8.53 7.83
CA ASP A 488 -36.59 8.60 8.27
C ASP A 488 -36.98 7.66 9.43
N GLY A 489 -36.06 7.36 10.36
CA GLY A 489 -36.29 6.42 11.48
C GLY A 489 -36.55 4.97 11.06
N ILE A 490 -36.13 4.59 9.86
CA ILE A 490 -36.15 3.22 9.36
C ILE A 490 -34.78 2.84 8.77
N VAL A 491 -34.56 1.54 8.61
CA VAL A 491 -33.45 0.99 7.82
C VAL A 491 -34.00 0.14 6.68
N ARG A 492 -33.58 0.45 5.45
CA ARG A 492 -33.88 -0.40 4.28
C ARG A 492 -32.67 -1.26 3.93
N LEU A 493 -32.90 -2.56 3.77
CA LEU A 493 -31.91 -3.55 3.36
C LEU A 493 -32.20 -4.05 1.95
N GLU A 494 -31.15 -4.19 1.15
CA GLU A 494 -31.18 -4.80 -0.19
C GLU A 494 -29.99 -5.76 -0.34
N TRP A 495 -30.15 -6.87 -1.06
CA TRP A 495 -29.06 -7.81 -1.35
C TRP A 495 -29.24 -8.52 -2.71
N THR A 496 -28.23 -9.28 -3.13
CA THR A 496 -28.33 -10.21 -4.26
C THR A 496 -28.45 -11.65 -3.76
N GLY A 497 -29.27 -12.44 -4.45
CA GLY A 497 -29.54 -13.81 -4.03
C GLY A 497 -28.32 -14.73 -4.01
N ALA A 498 -28.39 -15.79 -3.21
CA ALA A 498 -27.31 -16.77 -3.08
C ALA A 498 -27.18 -17.66 -4.32
N GLU A 499 -25.95 -17.92 -4.78
CA GLU A 499 -25.71 -18.84 -5.90
C GLU A 499 -25.90 -20.30 -5.46
N ALA A 500 -26.99 -20.94 -5.90
CA ALA A 500 -27.26 -22.35 -5.61
C ALA A 500 -26.54 -23.26 -6.61
N LYS A 501 -25.69 -24.18 -6.13
CA LYS A 501 -25.01 -25.19 -6.98
C LYS A 501 -25.47 -26.64 -6.79
N SER A 502 -26.20 -26.99 -5.73
CA SER A 502 -26.82 -28.35 -5.58
C SER A 502 -27.89 -28.49 -4.47
N THR A 503 -28.13 -27.45 -3.67
CA THR A 503 -29.05 -27.40 -2.54
C THR A 503 -30.32 -26.62 -2.89
N LEU A 504 -31.43 -26.91 -2.19
CA LEU A 504 -32.70 -26.20 -2.39
C LEU A 504 -32.73 -24.97 -1.48
N PHE A 505 -32.66 -23.79 -2.08
CA PHE A 505 -32.95 -22.52 -1.38
C PHE A 505 -34.39 -22.53 -0.87
N GLU A 506 -34.59 -22.14 0.40
CA GLU A 506 -35.90 -22.11 1.04
C GLU A 506 -36.37 -20.67 1.27
N SER A 507 -35.56 -19.84 1.96
CA SER A 507 -35.92 -18.46 2.28
C SER A 507 -34.70 -17.65 2.72
N TYR A 508 -34.87 -16.34 2.94
CA TYR A 508 -33.92 -15.52 3.67
C TYR A 508 -34.37 -15.24 5.10
N SER A 509 -33.40 -15.00 5.98
CA SER A 509 -33.62 -14.43 7.32
C SER A 509 -32.77 -13.19 7.51
N VAL A 510 -33.31 -12.16 8.16
CA VAL A 510 -32.61 -10.92 8.55
C VAL A 510 -32.33 -10.96 10.04
N TYR A 511 -31.11 -10.61 10.40
CA TYR A 511 -30.63 -10.51 11.77
C TYR A 511 -30.21 -9.07 12.06
N LYS A 512 -30.67 -8.51 13.18
CA LYS A 512 -30.27 -7.19 13.71
C LYS A 512 -29.44 -7.39 14.97
N ASN A 513 -28.23 -6.83 15.01
CA ASN A 513 -27.27 -6.94 16.11
C ASN A 513 -27.02 -8.40 16.56
N GLY A 514 -27.03 -9.33 15.60
CA GLY A 514 -26.83 -10.76 15.84
C GLY A 514 -28.07 -11.52 16.32
N LEU A 515 -29.19 -10.84 16.59
CA LEU A 515 -30.48 -11.46 16.93
C LEU A 515 -31.34 -11.60 15.67
N LEU A 516 -32.08 -12.71 15.59
CA LEU A 516 -33.02 -12.94 14.48
C LEU A 516 -34.14 -11.89 14.54
N LEU A 517 -34.23 -11.08 13.49
CA LEU A 517 -35.29 -10.06 13.35
C LEU A 517 -36.46 -10.60 12.54
N LYS A 518 -36.18 -11.26 11.41
CA LYS A 518 -37.20 -11.82 10.51
C LYS A 518 -36.69 -13.06 9.79
N SER A 519 -37.54 -14.04 9.54
CA SER A 519 -37.24 -15.23 8.71
C SER A 519 -38.36 -15.51 7.72
N GLY A 520 -38.10 -16.38 6.75
CA GLY A 520 -39.09 -16.80 5.75
C GLY A 520 -39.31 -15.79 4.62
N LEU A 521 -38.32 -14.92 4.35
CA LEU A 521 -38.40 -13.91 3.29
C LEU A 521 -38.13 -14.54 1.92
N ASP A 522 -38.91 -14.16 0.92
CA ASP A 522 -38.77 -14.60 -0.48
C ASP A 522 -38.23 -13.48 -1.40
N SER A 523 -38.19 -12.24 -0.93
CA SER A 523 -37.60 -11.08 -1.61
C SER A 523 -36.16 -10.82 -1.18
N CYS A 524 -35.37 -10.18 -2.05
CA CYS A 524 -34.00 -9.73 -1.73
C CYS A 524 -33.96 -8.31 -1.13
N SER A 525 -34.99 -7.95 -0.35
CA SER A 525 -35.14 -6.65 0.31
C SER A 525 -35.94 -6.79 1.60
N PHE A 526 -35.66 -5.92 2.58
CA PHE A 526 -36.36 -5.87 3.86
C PHE A 526 -36.30 -4.45 4.46
N THR A 527 -37.34 -4.04 5.20
CA THR A 527 -37.36 -2.76 5.93
C THR A 527 -37.49 -3.04 7.43
N ASP A 528 -36.60 -2.46 8.23
CA ASP A 528 -36.68 -2.43 9.69
C ASP A 528 -37.18 -1.05 10.15
N ASP A 529 -38.33 -1.02 10.82
CA ASP A 529 -38.98 0.16 11.38
C ASP A 529 -38.84 0.25 12.92
N ASP A 530 -38.13 -0.70 13.53
CA ASP A 530 -37.84 -0.78 14.97
C ASP A 530 -36.38 -0.37 15.24
N VAL A 531 -36.05 0.87 14.89
CA VAL A 531 -34.69 1.42 15.01
C VAL A 531 -34.69 2.76 15.74
N GLU A 532 -33.61 3.01 16.46
CA GLU A 532 -33.34 4.24 17.21
C GLU A 532 -32.33 5.10 16.45
N ASN A 533 -32.68 6.37 16.25
CA ASN A 533 -31.81 7.31 15.55
C ASN A 533 -30.54 7.59 16.36
N GLY A 534 -29.41 7.72 15.68
CA GLY A 534 -28.08 7.78 16.28
C GLY A 534 -27.54 6.43 16.76
N THR A 535 -28.34 5.35 16.73
CA THR A 535 -27.86 4.02 17.09
C THR A 535 -27.31 3.29 15.87
N LEU A 536 -26.04 2.88 15.94
CA LEU A 536 -25.43 2.06 14.89
C LEU A 536 -26.00 0.64 14.94
N TYR A 537 -26.78 0.26 13.93
CA TYR A 537 -27.29 -1.10 13.78
C TYR A 537 -26.41 -1.91 12.83
N THR A 538 -26.21 -3.18 13.17
CA THR A 538 -25.53 -4.15 12.32
C THR A 538 -26.52 -5.21 11.83
N TYR A 539 -26.73 -5.30 10.51
CA TYR A 539 -27.62 -6.28 9.90
C TYR A 539 -26.87 -7.40 9.20
N ARG A 540 -27.39 -8.62 9.25
CA ARG A 540 -26.94 -9.75 8.42
C ARG A 540 -28.13 -10.44 7.79
N ILE A 541 -27.95 -10.91 6.56
CA ILE A 541 -28.96 -11.66 5.82
C ILE A 541 -28.47 -13.09 5.71
N SER A 542 -29.23 -14.08 6.15
CA SER A 542 -28.93 -15.48 5.87
C SER A 542 -29.79 -16.02 4.75
N ALA A 543 -29.23 -16.93 3.96
CA ALA A 543 -29.99 -17.81 3.08
C ALA A 543 -30.17 -19.17 3.78
N VAL A 544 -31.40 -19.63 3.84
CA VAL A 544 -31.82 -20.91 4.43
C VAL A 544 -31.88 -21.96 3.33
N PHE A 545 -31.22 -23.10 3.55
CA PHE A 545 -31.16 -24.19 2.58
C PHE A 545 -31.63 -25.52 3.16
N THR A 546 -32.22 -26.34 2.27
CA THR A 546 -32.58 -27.74 2.52
C THR A 546 -31.90 -28.68 1.52
N GLY A 547 -31.77 -29.97 1.87
CA GLY A 547 -31.17 -31.00 1.01
C GLY A 547 -29.82 -31.51 1.54
N THR A 548 -28.81 -31.61 0.68
CA THR A 548 -27.48 -32.18 1.01
C THR A 548 -26.72 -31.37 2.07
N TYR A 549 -26.96 -30.06 2.12
CA TYR A 549 -26.61 -29.16 3.22
C TYR A 549 -27.90 -28.62 3.82
N THR A 550 -28.02 -28.67 5.14
CA THR A 550 -29.14 -28.12 5.90
C THR A 550 -28.62 -27.07 6.86
N GLY A 551 -29.05 -25.81 6.74
CA GLY A 551 -28.58 -24.74 7.60
C GLY A 551 -28.73 -23.35 6.98
N GLU A 552 -28.22 -22.36 7.71
CA GLU A 552 -28.21 -20.96 7.28
C GLU A 552 -26.79 -20.51 6.93
N THR A 553 -26.64 -19.81 5.81
CA THR A 553 -25.38 -19.15 5.44
C THR A 553 -25.59 -17.65 5.39
N PHE A 554 -24.73 -16.89 6.07
CA PHE A 554 -24.93 -15.47 6.32
C PHE A 554 -24.13 -14.58 5.39
N SER A 555 -24.72 -13.48 4.97
CA SER A 555 -24.05 -12.34 4.33
C SER A 555 -23.02 -11.73 5.28
N TYR A 556 -22.17 -10.90 4.69
CA TYR A 556 -21.39 -9.94 5.45
C TYR A 556 -22.32 -8.95 6.15
N PRO A 557 -21.95 -8.50 7.37
CA PRO A 557 -22.73 -7.51 8.09
C PRO A 557 -22.70 -6.17 7.36
N VAL A 558 -23.85 -5.50 7.31
CA VAL A 558 -23.96 -4.11 6.88
C VAL A 558 -24.31 -3.27 8.08
N GLN A 559 -23.61 -2.14 8.22
CA GLN A 559 -23.84 -1.22 9.32
C GLN A 559 -24.48 0.05 8.80
N VAL A 560 -25.40 0.57 9.59
CA VAL A 560 -26.12 1.78 9.27
C VAL A 560 -26.56 2.46 10.55
N MET A 561 -26.44 3.77 10.60
CA MET A 561 -26.90 4.59 11.70
C MET A 561 -28.09 5.42 11.19
N PRO A 562 -29.32 5.12 11.60
CA PRO A 562 -30.48 5.95 11.29
C PRO A 562 -30.25 7.36 11.84
N GLU A 563 -30.58 8.39 11.08
CA GLU A 563 -30.46 9.78 11.52
C GLU A 563 -31.84 10.34 11.88
N GLU A 564 -31.86 11.28 12.83
CA GLU A 564 -33.09 11.96 13.21
C GLU A 564 -33.66 12.76 12.02
N PRO A 565 -35.00 12.79 11.85
CA PRO A 565 -35.65 13.75 10.97
C PRO A 565 -35.22 15.18 11.34
N SER A 566 -35.10 16.09 10.36
CA SER A 566 -34.55 17.43 10.59
C SER A 566 -35.33 18.22 11.66
N ALA A 567 -34.61 18.95 12.53
CA ALA A 567 -35.21 19.79 13.58
C ALA A 567 -35.67 21.16 13.04
N LEU A 568 -36.56 21.84 13.77
CA LEU A 568 -36.99 23.21 13.45
C LEU A 568 -36.04 24.26 14.06
N PRO A 569 -35.84 25.42 13.41
CA PRO A 569 -36.46 25.83 12.16
C PRO A 569 -35.82 25.14 10.95
N TYR A 570 -36.66 24.64 10.05
CA TYR A 570 -36.23 24.20 8.74
C TYR A 570 -36.38 25.37 7.78
N PHE A 571 -35.37 25.63 6.96
CA PHE A 571 -35.45 26.63 5.90
C PHE A 571 -34.67 26.14 4.69
N ILE A 572 -35.31 26.17 3.53
CA ILE A 572 -34.68 25.93 2.24
C ILE A 572 -35.08 27.06 1.28
N ASP A 573 -34.07 27.73 0.76
CA ASP A 573 -34.11 28.72 -0.31
C ASP A 573 -33.24 28.10 -1.40
N PHE A 574 -33.84 27.67 -2.52
CA PHE A 574 -33.32 26.61 -3.41
C PHE A 574 -32.03 26.99 -4.18
N GLU A 575 -31.40 28.10 -3.80
CA GLU A 575 -30.10 28.59 -4.22
C GLU A 575 -28.95 27.60 -4.06
N SER A 576 -28.91 26.90 -2.93
CA SER A 576 -27.90 25.88 -2.61
C SER A 576 -28.20 24.51 -3.26
N GLY A 577 -29.38 24.34 -3.86
CA GLY A 577 -29.89 23.07 -4.35
C GLY A 577 -31.16 22.63 -3.62
N PHE A 578 -31.61 21.40 -3.84
CA PHE A 578 -32.83 20.83 -3.24
C PHE A 578 -32.52 19.87 -2.08
N GLU A 579 -31.44 20.11 -1.32
CA GLU A 579 -30.86 19.18 -0.33
C GLU A 579 -31.88 18.28 0.40
N ASN A 580 -31.72 16.96 0.24
CA ASN A 580 -32.55 15.89 0.82
C ASN A 580 -34.03 15.86 0.39
N TRP A 581 -34.47 16.70 -0.55
CA TRP A 581 -35.78 16.56 -1.17
C TRP A 581 -35.80 15.41 -2.17
N THR A 582 -36.92 14.70 -2.21
CA THR A 582 -37.15 13.65 -3.22
C THR A 582 -38.09 14.19 -4.30
N LEU A 583 -37.63 14.16 -5.55
CA LEU A 583 -38.44 14.42 -6.74
C LEU A 583 -38.81 13.08 -7.38
N ARG A 584 -40.09 12.70 -7.42
CA ARG A 584 -40.57 11.43 -8.02
C ARG A 584 -41.36 11.66 -9.32
N ASN A 585 -41.31 10.66 -10.22
CA ASN A 585 -41.92 10.60 -11.58
C ASN A 585 -41.22 11.44 -12.67
N ASN A 586 -39.89 11.31 -12.74
CA ASN A 586 -39.05 12.15 -13.59
C ASN A 586 -38.97 11.65 -15.05
N ILE A 587 -39.68 12.30 -15.97
CA ILE A 587 -39.13 12.57 -17.32
C ILE A 587 -39.31 14.06 -17.73
N SER A 588 -40.11 14.88 -17.01
CA SER A 588 -40.23 16.34 -17.25
C SER A 588 -41.11 17.07 -16.22
N GLY A 589 -40.75 16.93 -14.93
CA GLY A 589 -41.53 17.36 -13.75
C GLY A 589 -41.05 18.60 -13.01
N TRP A 590 -41.07 18.54 -11.67
CA TRP A 590 -40.41 19.51 -10.79
C TRP A 590 -38.90 19.56 -11.07
N MET A 591 -38.36 20.75 -11.25
CA MET A 591 -36.94 21.01 -11.51
C MET A 591 -36.46 22.27 -10.79
N ASN A 592 -35.16 22.39 -10.55
CA ASN A 592 -34.58 23.63 -10.02
C ASN A 592 -34.39 24.63 -11.18
N GLY A 593 -34.96 25.83 -11.07
CA GLY A 593 -34.95 26.87 -12.11
C GLY A 593 -34.51 28.24 -11.56
N ASP A 594 -34.01 29.12 -12.43
CA ASP A 594 -33.36 30.41 -12.09
C ASP A 594 -34.02 31.62 -12.77
N GLY A 595 -35.33 31.56 -13.04
CA GLY A 595 -36.10 32.63 -13.70
C GLY A 595 -35.87 32.77 -15.21
N THR A 596 -34.82 32.16 -15.78
CA THR A 596 -34.57 32.17 -17.24
C THR A 596 -35.55 31.30 -18.04
N HIS A 597 -36.39 30.54 -17.34
CA HIS A 597 -37.37 29.60 -17.88
C HIS A 597 -38.79 30.19 -17.89
N SER A 598 -38.94 31.51 -18.06
CA SER A 598 -40.24 32.17 -18.12
C SER A 598 -41.13 31.55 -19.19
N SER A 599 -42.39 31.29 -18.84
CA SER A 599 -43.41 30.92 -19.81
C SER A 599 -44.12 32.20 -20.28
N GLU A 600 -44.82 32.14 -21.41
CA GLU A 600 -45.59 33.29 -21.91
C GLU A 600 -46.75 33.68 -20.95
N TYR A 601 -47.03 32.87 -19.93
CA TYR A 601 -48.19 32.98 -19.04
C TYR A 601 -47.85 33.11 -17.55
N CYS A 602 -46.70 32.61 -17.09
CA CYS A 602 -46.18 32.86 -15.74
C CYS A 602 -44.88 33.64 -15.85
N ASP A 603 -44.90 34.88 -15.34
CA ASP A 603 -43.68 35.65 -15.18
C ASP A 603 -43.02 35.29 -13.86
N TYR A 604 -41.95 34.49 -13.93
CA TYR A 604 -41.15 34.17 -12.75
C TYR A 604 -40.16 35.29 -12.39
N SER A 605 -40.13 36.40 -13.15
CA SER A 605 -39.27 37.54 -12.87
C SER A 605 -39.74 38.31 -11.63
N GLY A 606 -38.78 38.79 -10.83
CA GLY A 606 -39.05 39.45 -9.55
C GLY A 606 -38.80 38.58 -8.31
N ASN A 607 -38.51 37.30 -8.48
CA ASN A 607 -37.77 36.52 -7.48
C ASN A 607 -36.27 36.63 -7.80
N ASP A 608 -35.45 37.12 -6.87
CA ASP A 608 -34.02 37.40 -7.10
C ASP A 608 -33.15 36.11 -7.04
N THR A 609 -33.76 34.92 -7.08
CA THR A 609 -33.16 33.61 -6.73
C THR A 609 -33.60 32.39 -7.59
N LYS A 610 -33.06 31.20 -7.29
CA LYS A 610 -33.43 29.85 -7.76
C LYS A 610 -34.60 29.27 -6.97
N PHE A 611 -35.49 28.54 -7.65
CA PHE A 611 -36.72 27.98 -7.08
C PHE A 611 -37.05 26.60 -7.65
N LEU A 612 -37.98 25.86 -7.02
CA LEU A 612 -38.56 24.66 -7.63
C LEU A 612 -39.66 25.07 -8.61
N LEU A 613 -39.41 24.81 -9.88
CA LEU A 613 -40.31 25.06 -10.99
C LEU A 613 -40.97 23.75 -11.44
N ALA A 614 -42.29 23.75 -11.55
CA ALA A 614 -43.03 22.74 -12.27
C ALA A 614 -43.49 23.33 -13.61
N ASN A 615 -42.91 22.88 -14.73
CA ASN A 615 -43.23 23.39 -16.06
C ASN A 615 -43.80 22.27 -16.97
N PRO A 616 -45.14 22.16 -17.09
CA PRO A 616 -45.78 21.14 -17.92
C PRO A 616 -45.44 21.27 -19.42
N ASP A 617 -45.06 22.45 -19.93
CA ASP A 617 -44.71 22.63 -21.35
C ASP A 617 -43.42 21.89 -21.74
N LEU A 618 -42.47 21.79 -20.80
CA LEU A 618 -41.27 20.97 -20.98
C LEU A 618 -41.58 19.47 -20.99
N ALA A 619 -42.78 19.07 -20.53
CA ALA A 619 -43.19 17.68 -20.54
C ALA A 619 -43.69 17.16 -21.88
N GLY A 620 -44.06 18.06 -22.79
CA GLY A 620 -44.55 17.72 -24.12
C GLY A 620 -46.01 17.29 -24.14
N ASP A 621 -46.64 17.49 -25.29
CA ASP A 621 -48.06 17.19 -25.51
C ASP A 621 -48.42 15.74 -25.17
N GLY A 622 -49.44 15.55 -24.32
CA GLY A 622 -49.98 14.24 -23.98
C GLY A 622 -49.22 13.49 -22.88
N VAL A 623 -48.30 14.14 -22.17
CA VAL A 623 -47.60 13.56 -21.01
C VAL A 623 -48.35 13.89 -19.71
N PHE A 624 -48.71 12.84 -18.97
CA PHE A 624 -49.31 12.96 -17.65
C PHE A 624 -48.23 13.31 -16.63
N VAL A 625 -48.43 14.41 -15.89
CA VAL A 625 -47.47 14.89 -14.89
C VAL A 625 -48.18 14.84 -13.54
N GLN A 626 -47.87 13.81 -12.75
CA GLN A 626 -48.27 13.69 -11.35
C GLN A 626 -47.00 13.57 -10.54
N ASP A 627 -46.41 14.73 -10.27
CA ASP A 627 -45.05 14.81 -9.77
C ASP A 627 -45.05 15.42 -8.37
N TYR A 628 -44.31 14.77 -7.48
CA TYR A 628 -44.19 15.16 -6.09
C TYR A 628 -42.82 15.78 -5.85
N ALA A 629 -42.81 17.01 -5.33
CA ALA A 629 -41.66 17.55 -4.60
C ALA A 629 -41.88 17.30 -3.11
N VAL A 630 -41.09 16.38 -2.55
CA VAL A 630 -41.29 15.86 -1.19
C VAL A 630 -40.17 16.33 -0.27
N THR A 631 -40.52 16.93 0.86
CA THR A 631 -39.55 17.32 1.91
C THR A 631 -38.89 16.09 2.54
N PRO A 632 -37.78 16.24 3.28
CA PRO A 632 -37.37 15.24 4.27
C PRO A 632 -38.48 14.97 5.29
N PHE A 633 -38.37 13.89 6.06
CA PHE A 633 -39.19 13.75 7.27
C PHE A 633 -38.75 14.75 8.34
N PHE A 634 -39.70 15.18 9.16
CA PHE A 634 -39.51 16.06 10.30
C PHE A 634 -40.13 15.47 11.57
N ASN A 635 -39.40 15.59 12.67
CA ASN A 635 -39.89 15.27 14.01
C ASN A 635 -40.29 16.59 14.68
N ILE A 636 -41.59 16.88 14.62
CA ILE A 636 -42.15 18.15 15.10
C ILE A 636 -42.99 17.98 16.37
N SER A 637 -42.92 16.82 17.04
CA SER A 637 -43.71 16.50 18.25
C SER A 637 -43.34 17.32 19.47
N TYR A 638 -42.13 17.87 19.51
CA TYR A 638 -41.62 18.69 20.61
C TYR A 638 -41.97 20.18 20.45
N TYR A 639 -42.64 20.54 19.36
CA TYR A 639 -42.98 21.92 19.04
C TYR A 639 -44.48 22.13 19.14
N SER A 640 -44.86 23.27 19.68
CA SER A 640 -46.25 23.75 19.66
C SER A 640 -46.40 24.89 18.66
N GLY A 641 -47.59 25.00 18.05
CA GLY A 641 -47.88 26.07 17.08
C GLY A 641 -47.03 26.01 15.82
N VAL A 642 -46.80 24.81 15.26
CA VAL A 642 -45.96 24.62 14.07
C VAL A 642 -46.63 25.20 12.82
N GLU A 643 -45.87 25.97 12.05
CA GLU A 643 -46.30 26.62 10.82
C GLU A 643 -45.35 26.28 9.67
N LEU A 644 -45.91 25.87 8.52
CA LEU A 644 -45.22 25.72 7.25
C LEU A 644 -45.47 26.99 6.41
N GLU A 645 -44.42 27.74 6.13
CA GLU A 645 -44.46 28.94 5.29
C GLU A 645 -43.66 28.70 4.00
N PHE A 646 -44.14 29.19 2.87
CA PHE A 646 -43.43 29.12 1.58
C PHE A 646 -43.94 30.20 0.64
N ASP A 647 -43.11 30.58 -0.33
CA ASP A 647 -43.52 31.42 -1.44
C ASP A 647 -44.00 30.56 -2.60
N TYR A 648 -45.08 30.97 -3.26
CA TYR A 648 -45.58 30.29 -4.44
C TYR A 648 -46.08 31.26 -5.51
N ILE A 649 -46.09 30.76 -6.75
CA ILE A 649 -46.72 31.40 -7.91
C ILE A 649 -47.48 30.33 -8.70
N LEU A 650 -48.70 30.63 -9.12
CA LEU A 650 -49.56 29.71 -9.87
C LEU A 650 -50.54 30.52 -10.71
N ASN A 651 -50.42 30.51 -12.04
CA ASN A 651 -51.30 31.30 -12.90
C ASN A 651 -52.14 30.42 -13.84
N ASN A 652 -53.45 30.38 -13.59
CA ASN A 652 -54.43 29.68 -14.44
C ASN A 652 -55.31 30.63 -15.29
N ALA A 653 -54.93 31.91 -15.46
CA ALA A 653 -55.84 32.98 -15.91
C ALA A 653 -56.26 32.99 -17.40
N THR A 654 -56.22 31.88 -18.15
CA THR A 654 -56.76 31.84 -19.52
C THR A 654 -57.97 30.91 -19.66
N ASP A 655 -59.10 31.47 -20.09
CA ASP A 655 -60.41 30.84 -20.15
C ASP A 655 -60.44 29.49 -20.91
N GLN A 656 -61.03 28.50 -20.21
CA GLN A 656 -61.80 27.32 -20.67
C GLN A 656 -61.12 26.00 -21.07
N TYR A 657 -59.79 25.83 -21.16
CA TYR A 657 -59.26 24.49 -21.52
C TYR A 657 -57.96 24.01 -20.84
N TYR A 658 -57.37 24.74 -19.88
CA TYR A 658 -56.01 24.44 -19.41
C TYR A 658 -55.84 24.82 -17.92
N PHE A 659 -55.63 23.84 -17.02
CA PHE A 659 -55.45 24.09 -15.59
C PHE A 659 -54.41 23.15 -14.99
N CYS A 660 -53.48 23.68 -14.18
CA CYS A 660 -52.71 22.89 -13.24
C CYS A 660 -53.04 23.30 -11.79
N ASP A 661 -52.98 22.33 -10.90
CA ASP A 661 -53.32 22.46 -9.50
C ASP A 661 -52.10 22.11 -8.66
N ILE A 662 -51.75 22.94 -7.66
CA ILE A 662 -50.75 22.58 -6.65
C ILE A 662 -51.46 22.29 -5.33
N SER A 663 -51.35 21.04 -4.89
CA SER A 663 -51.81 20.60 -3.56
C SER A 663 -50.63 20.53 -2.60
N VAL A 664 -50.77 21.13 -1.43
CA VAL A 664 -49.88 20.89 -0.29
C VAL A 664 -50.44 19.73 0.51
N LEU A 665 -49.64 18.70 0.68
CA LEU A 665 -50.00 17.44 1.32
C LEU A 665 -49.10 17.19 2.52
N TYR A 666 -49.59 16.39 3.47
CA TYR A 666 -48.79 15.85 4.56
C TYR A 666 -49.05 14.36 4.74
N ARG A 667 -48.10 13.67 5.38
CA ARG A 667 -48.30 12.32 5.93
C ARG A 667 -47.47 12.14 7.19
N THR A 668 -47.84 11.16 7.99
CA THR A 668 -47.20 10.85 9.30
C THR A 668 -46.41 9.54 9.27
N GLY A 669 -45.99 9.11 8.08
CA GLY A 669 -45.20 7.89 7.84
C GLY A 669 -45.18 7.50 6.36
N LEU A 670 -44.22 6.65 5.96
CA LEU A 670 -44.00 6.27 4.55
C LEU A 670 -45.16 5.46 3.94
N ASP A 671 -45.76 4.57 4.74
CA ASP A 671 -46.89 3.73 4.33
C ASP A 671 -48.25 4.38 4.61
N GLN A 672 -48.25 5.62 5.12
CA GLN A 672 -49.47 6.38 5.35
C GLN A 672 -49.90 7.12 4.07
N GLU A 673 -51.20 7.18 3.84
CA GLU A 673 -51.78 7.94 2.73
C GLU A 673 -51.48 9.44 2.89
N TRP A 674 -51.21 10.11 1.77
CA TRP A 674 -51.10 11.56 1.73
C TRP A 674 -52.45 12.22 2.04
N LYS A 675 -52.45 13.14 2.99
CA LYS A 675 -53.60 13.94 3.40
C LYS A 675 -53.43 15.38 2.90
N LEU A 676 -54.48 15.97 2.35
CA LEU A 676 -54.47 17.37 1.88
C LEU A 676 -54.38 18.33 3.07
N LEU A 677 -53.36 19.19 3.08
CA LEU A 677 -53.31 20.38 3.94
C LEU A 677 -54.09 21.52 3.31
N GLU A 678 -53.74 21.87 2.07
CA GLU A 678 -54.36 22.98 1.35
C GLU A 678 -54.20 22.80 -0.16
N GLN A 679 -55.21 23.22 -0.91
CA GLN A 679 -55.13 23.41 -2.37
C GLN A 679 -54.78 24.87 -2.63
N LEU A 680 -53.69 25.15 -3.34
CA LEU A 680 -53.27 26.52 -3.63
C LEU A 680 -54.22 27.17 -4.65
N SER A 681 -54.55 28.44 -4.41
CA SER A 681 -55.34 29.25 -5.34
C SER A 681 -54.45 29.94 -6.37
N ASP A 682 -55.02 30.38 -7.49
CA ASP A 682 -54.29 31.19 -8.47
C ASP A 682 -53.65 32.43 -7.85
N SER A 683 -52.36 32.61 -8.09
CA SER A 683 -51.62 33.83 -7.83
C SER A 683 -50.67 34.15 -8.99
N PRO A 684 -50.90 35.23 -9.76
CA PRO A 684 -50.08 35.60 -10.90
C PRO A 684 -48.72 36.23 -10.51
N ASP A 685 -48.53 36.56 -9.23
CA ASP A 685 -47.30 37.12 -8.66
C ASP A 685 -46.84 36.22 -7.48
N TRP A 686 -45.54 36.19 -7.20
CA TRP A 686 -44.99 35.47 -6.04
C TRP A 686 -45.67 35.92 -4.73
N THR A 687 -46.23 34.95 -4.01
CA THR A 687 -47.05 35.16 -2.82
C THR A 687 -46.63 34.23 -1.69
N THR A 688 -46.38 34.80 -0.51
CA THR A 688 -46.09 34.02 0.71
C THR A 688 -47.35 33.39 1.29
N ARG A 689 -47.27 32.11 1.64
CA ARG A 689 -48.34 31.34 2.27
C ARG A 689 -47.85 30.65 3.53
N GLY A 690 -48.50 30.94 4.66
CA GLY A 690 -48.36 30.20 5.92
C GLY A 690 -49.54 29.24 6.16
N ILE A 691 -49.23 28.01 6.56
CA ILE A 691 -50.20 26.95 6.89
C ILE A 691 -49.88 26.40 8.28
N LEU A 692 -50.85 26.51 9.20
CA LEU A 692 -50.76 25.87 10.51
C LEU A 692 -50.88 24.36 10.38
N ILE A 693 -49.91 23.65 10.95
CA ILE A 693 -49.86 22.19 10.85
C ILE A 693 -50.86 21.56 11.83
N PRO A 694 -51.71 20.60 11.38
CA PRO A 694 -52.70 19.95 12.24
C PRO A 694 -52.07 19.24 13.43
N SER A 695 -52.75 19.22 14.58
CA SER A 695 -52.23 18.58 15.80
C SER A 695 -51.88 17.10 15.63
N GLU A 696 -52.57 16.38 14.73
CA GLU A 696 -52.23 14.99 14.38
C GLU A 696 -50.83 14.89 13.76
N ALA A 697 -50.50 15.80 12.84
CA ALA A 697 -49.18 15.88 12.22
C ALA A 697 -48.13 16.42 13.19
N VAL A 698 -48.50 17.40 14.02
CA VAL A 698 -47.60 17.88 15.09
C VAL A 698 -47.28 16.75 16.06
N SER A 699 -48.24 15.91 16.44
CA SER A 699 -48.02 14.79 17.38
C SER A 699 -47.22 13.61 16.82
N SER A 700 -46.81 13.67 15.55
CA SER A 700 -46.11 12.60 14.85
C SER A 700 -44.61 12.88 14.80
N ASN A 701 -43.81 11.84 15.09
CA ASN A 701 -42.36 11.89 14.99
C ASN A 701 -41.87 11.79 13.53
N TYR A 702 -42.78 11.52 12.59
CA TYR A 702 -42.49 11.22 11.18
C TYR A 702 -43.38 12.03 10.23
N THR A 703 -43.43 13.35 10.40
CA THR A 703 -44.23 14.22 9.54
C THR A 703 -43.46 14.63 8.30
N GLN A 704 -44.07 14.49 7.13
CA GLN A 704 -43.48 14.88 5.85
C GLN A 704 -44.49 15.69 5.06
N PHE A 705 -44.01 16.67 4.29
CA PHE A 705 -44.83 17.50 3.43
C PHE A 705 -44.51 17.24 1.96
N ALA A 706 -45.48 17.43 1.08
CA ALA A 706 -45.28 17.35 -0.34
C ALA A 706 -46.06 18.43 -1.08
N PHE A 707 -45.45 18.93 -2.15
CA PHE A 707 -46.09 19.76 -3.16
C PHE A 707 -46.37 18.86 -4.36
N LEU A 708 -47.66 18.61 -4.60
CA LEU A 708 -48.15 17.79 -5.69
C LEU A 708 -48.66 18.72 -6.79
N MET A 709 -48.13 18.57 -8.01
CA MET A 709 -48.73 19.17 -9.19
C MET A 709 -49.60 18.14 -9.93
N ASP A 710 -50.83 18.53 -10.26
CA ASP A 710 -51.77 17.76 -11.09
C ASP A 710 -52.23 18.59 -12.29
N ASN A 711 -52.07 18.05 -13.51
CA ASN A 711 -52.52 18.69 -14.76
C ASN A 711 -53.87 18.14 -15.27
N HIS A 712 -54.58 17.36 -14.45
CA HIS A 712 -55.90 16.78 -14.75
C HIS A 712 -55.98 15.99 -16.06
N TYR A 713 -54.87 15.36 -16.49
CA TYR A 713 -54.77 14.65 -17.77
C TYR A 713 -55.00 15.54 -19.00
N GLN A 714 -54.76 16.84 -18.86
CA GLN A 714 -54.87 17.82 -19.94
C GLN A 714 -53.50 18.42 -20.23
N TRP A 715 -53.30 18.88 -21.47
CA TRP A 715 -52.19 19.78 -21.73
C TRP A 715 -52.40 21.04 -20.87
N ALA A 716 -51.39 21.48 -20.14
CA ALA A 716 -51.50 22.63 -19.25
C ALA A 716 -50.49 23.68 -19.69
N MET A 717 -50.98 24.87 -20.01
CA MET A 717 -50.15 26.04 -20.30
C MET A 717 -49.99 26.85 -19.01
N GLY A 718 -48.76 27.10 -18.58
CA GLY A 718 -48.48 27.76 -17.30
C GLY A 718 -48.13 26.76 -16.19
N GLY A 719 -47.01 27.03 -15.53
CA GLY A 719 -46.45 26.19 -14.47
C GLY A 719 -46.46 26.89 -13.12
N GLY A 720 -46.33 26.14 -12.03
CA GLY A 720 -46.23 26.69 -10.68
C GLY A 720 -44.80 26.66 -10.14
N GLY A 721 -44.49 27.62 -9.27
CA GLY A 721 -43.21 27.71 -8.59
C GLY A 721 -43.38 27.65 -7.07
N ILE A 722 -42.44 27.02 -6.38
CA ILE A 722 -42.32 27.00 -4.92
C ILE A 722 -40.91 27.43 -4.53
N ASP A 723 -40.81 28.33 -3.55
CA ASP A 723 -39.54 28.80 -3.00
C ASP A 723 -39.65 29.16 -1.51
N ASN A 724 -38.53 29.45 -0.86
CA ASN A 724 -38.44 29.91 0.54
C ASN A 724 -39.25 29.05 1.52
N VAL A 725 -39.15 27.72 1.41
CA VAL A 725 -39.91 26.81 2.26
C VAL A 725 -39.32 26.79 3.65
N SER A 726 -40.09 27.25 4.62
CA SER A 726 -39.73 27.31 6.03
C SER A 726 -40.72 26.54 6.90
N ILE A 727 -40.22 25.89 7.94
CA ILE A 727 -41.05 25.29 8.98
C ILE A 727 -40.55 25.82 10.33
N THR A 728 -41.44 26.41 11.11
CA THR A 728 -41.11 27.02 12.41
C THR A 728 -42.06 26.56 13.50
N GLY A 729 -41.63 26.64 14.76
CA GLY A 729 -42.44 26.23 15.93
C GLY A 729 -41.81 26.65 17.26
N ILE A 730 -42.55 26.52 18.36
CA ILE A 730 -42.11 26.88 19.72
C ILE A 730 -41.72 25.61 20.50
N MET A 731 -40.45 25.50 20.88
CA MET A 731 -39.86 24.37 21.64
C MET A 731 -40.30 24.37 23.12
N SER A 732 -40.51 23.20 23.71
CA SER A 732 -40.95 23.05 25.12
C SER A 732 -40.28 21.88 25.86
N THR A 733 -39.10 22.07 26.47
CA THR A 733 -38.35 21.10 27.32
C THR A 733 -37.63 21.79 28.52
N SER A 734 -37.03 21.02 29.44
CA SER A 734 -36.31 21.42 30.67
C SER A 734 -35.06 20.55 30.97
N ALA A 735 -34.05 21.14 31.61
CA ALA A 735 -32.71 20.53 31.75
C ALA A 735 -32.62 19.27 32.66
N PRO A 736 -31.77 18.30 32.32
CA PRO A 736 -31.46 17.15 33.19
C PRO A 736 -30.63 17.55 34.42
N VAL A 737 -30.70 16.78 35.50
CA VAL A 737 -30.03 17.07 36.79
C VAL A 737 -29.21 15.87 37.29
N ILE A 738 -27.89 16.04 37.47
CA ILE A 738 -27.01 15.03 38.08
C ILE A 738 -27.24 14.99 39.60
N THR A 739 -27.79 13.88 40.10
CA THR A 739 -28.14 13.69 41.52
C THR A 739 -27.09 12.92 42.33
N TYR A 740 -26.21 12.15 41.67
CA TYR A 740 -25.10 11.42 42.31
C TYR A 740 -23.91 11.27 41.35
N PHE A 741 -22.68 11.18 41.87
CA PHE A 741 -21.49 10.86 41.09
C PHE A 741 -20.46 10.05 41.89
N PHE A 742 -19.71 9.18 41.21
CA PHE A 742 -18.63 8.36 41.76
C PHE A 742 -17.37 8.45 40.89
N PRO A 743 -16.14 8.50 41.45
CA PRO A 743 -15.82 8.59 42.87
C PRO A 743 -16.35 9.87 43.51
N GLU A 744 -16.75 9.82 44.79
CA GLU A 744 -17.21 11.01 45.51
C GLU A 744 -16.08 12.01 45.75
N ASP A 745 -14.82 11.54 45.79
CA ASP A 745 -13.64 12.40 45.85
C ASP A 745 -13.28 12.87 44.42
N PRO A 746 -13.33 14.19 44.13
CA PRO A 746 -12.97 14.74 42.84
C PRO A 746 -11.46 14.69 42.56
N GLN A 747 -10.60 14.28 43.52
CA GLN A 747 -9.19 14.01 43.28
C GLN A 747 -8.85 12.53 43.53
N VAL A 748 -8.32 11.84 42.52
CA VAL A 748 -8.00 10.41 42.63
C VAL A 748 -6.55 10.14 42.25
N SER A 749 -5.84 9.33 43.04
CA SER A 749 -4.47 8.91 42.77
C SER A 749 -4.43 7.43 42.37
N LEU A 750 -3.77 7.11 41.26
CA LEU A 750 -3.75 5.78 40.64
C LEU A 750 -2.33 5.39 40.15
N ASN A 751 -2.07 4.09 40.06
CA ASN A 751 -0.90 3.56 39.36
C ASN A 751 -1.16 3.45 37.85
N CYS A 752 -0.14 3.53 36.99
CA CYS A 752 -0.27 3.32 35.55
C CYS A 752 -0.93 1.97 35.26
N TYR A 753 -1.91 1.97 34.35
CA TYR A 753 -2.76 0.82 34.05
C TYR A 753 -3.73 0.37 35.17
N GLU A 754 -3.82 1.10 36.28
CA GLU A 754 -4.88 0.88 37.28
C GLU A 754 -6.21 1.41 36.73
N ASN A 755 -7.17 0.48 36.53
CA ASN A 755 -8.51 0.80 36.05
C ASN A 755 -9.32 1.47 37.17
N ILE A 756 -9.96 2.59 36.83
CA ILE A 756 -10.95 3.26 37.66
C ILE A 756 -12.27 3.38 36.90
N GLN A 757 -13.38 3.29 37.63
CA GLN A 757 -14.72 3.52 37.11
C GLN A 757 -15.28 4.82 37.67
N PHE A 758 -15.86 5.63 36.79
CA PHE A 758 -16.66 6.80 37.07
C PHE A 758 -18.12 6.49 36.79
N SER A 759 -19.03 7.07 37.55
CA SER A 759 -20.47 6.98 37.25
C SER A 759 -21.24 8.20 37.72
N VAL A 760 -22.39 8.44 37.10
CA VAL A 760 -23.35 9.49 37.48
C VAL A 760 -24.79 8.96 37.51
N THR A 761 -25.61 9.47 38.43
CA THR A 761 -27.06 9.24 38.42
C THR A 761 -27.74 10.54 38.04
N VAL A 762 -28.74 10.48 37.14
CA VAL A 762 -29.38 11.66 36.57
C VAL A 762 -30.89 11.51 36.64
N GLU A 763 -31.57 12.60 36.98
CA GLU A 763 -33.02 12.73 36.87
C GLU A 763 -33.34 13.75 35.77
N ASP A 764 -34.24 13.39 34.87
CA ASP A 764 -34.81 14.29 33.85
C ASP A 764 -36.34 14.26 33.99
N PHE A 765 -36.94 15.45 34.07
CA PHE A 765 -38.36 15.65 34.29
C PHE A 765 -39.20 15.56 33.00
N ASP A 766 -38.60 15.67 31.80
CA ASP A 766 -39.32 15.67 30.52
C ASP A 766 -39.26 14.33 29.79
N THR A 767 -38.06 13.74 29.65
CA THR A 767 -37.87 12.54 28.82
C THR A 767 -37.75 11.24 29.64
N GLY A 768 -37.68 11.35 30.97
CA GLY A 768 -37.22 10.26 31.83
C GLY A 768 -35.79 9.83 31.48
N ALA A 769 -35.32 8.69 32.01
CA ALA A 769 -33.94 8.25 31.76
C ALA A 769 -33.64 7.83 30.30
N SER A 770 -34.66 7.76 29.43
CA SER A 770 -34.58 7.18 28.07
C SER A 770 -34.14 8.16 26.97
N GLY A 771 -33.89 9.43 27.27
CA GLY A 771 -33.48 10.45 26.28
C GLY A 771 -32.10 11.07 26.51
N LEU A 772 -31.36 10.61 27.53
CA LEU A 772 -30.14 11.27 27.98
C LEU A 772 -28.90 10.76 27.24
N THR A 773 -28.15 11.72 26.68
CA THR A 773 -26.83 11.52 26.10
C THR A 773 -25.76 11.83 27.13
N PHE A 774 -24.83 10.90 27.32
CA PHE A 774 -23.68 11.06 28.20
C PHE A 774 -22.42 11.24 27.35
N LEU A 775 -21.69 12.33 27.54
CA LEU A 775 -20.46 12.65 26.83
C LEU A 775 -19.33 12.73 27.84
N TRP A 776 -18.40 11.78 27.76
CA TRP A 776 -17.24 11.70 28.63
C TRP A 776 -16.01 12.26 27.95
N TYR A 777 -15.27 13.10 28.65
CA TYR A 777 -14.06 13.77 28.17
C TYR A 777 -12.86 13.44 29.05
N ILE A 778 -11.68 13.32 28.45
CA ILE A 778 -10.38 13.35 29.13
C ILE A 778 -9.60 14.56 28.62
N ASP A 779 -9.16 15.45 29.50
CA ASP A 779 -8.38 16.65 29.16
C ASP A 779 -9.01 17.52 28.05
N GLY A 780 -10.34 17.48 27.92
CA GLY A 780 -11.11 18.19 26.89
C GLY A 780 -11.41 17.41 25.61
N ASP A 781 -10.80 16.24 25.42
CA ASP A 781 -11.07 15.35 24.28
C ASP A 781 -12.23 14.39 24.60
N LEU A 782 -13.22 14.30 23.71
CA LEU A 782 -14.36 13.37 23.86
C LEU A 782 -13.90 11.91 23.69
N VAL A 783 -14.10 11.07 24.70
CA VAL A 783 -13.61 9.68 24.75
C VAL A 783 -14.70 8.60 24.81
N GLN A 784 -15.90 8.92 25.30
CA GLN A 784 -17.04 7.99 25.28
C GLN A 784 -18.33 8.77 25.08
N THR A 785 -19.23 8.18 24.28
CA THR A 785 -20.62 8.60 24.15
C THR A 785 -21.53 7.47 24.63
N GLY A 786 -22.55 7.81 25.42
CA GLY A 786 -23.53 6.87 25.95
C GLY A 786 -23.16 6.25 27.32
N GLY A 787 -24.19 6.02 28.13
CA GLY A 787 -24.11 5.35 29.41
C GLY A 787 -23.68 6.25 30.60
N PRO A 788 -24.27 6.04 31.80
CA PRO A 788 -23.92 6.79 33.01
C PRO A 788 -22.59 6.38 33.63
N GLU A 789 -21.87 5.41 33.06
CA GLU A 789 -20.63 4.84 33.60
C GLU A 789 -19.50 4.94 32.57
N PHE A 790 -18.30 5.21 33.05
CA PHE A 790 -17.09 5.31 32.24
C PHE A 790 -15.92 4.68 32.98
N SER A 791 -15.17 3.79 32.33
CA SER A 791 -13.95 3.22 32.92
C SER A 791 -12.74 3.56 32.07
N THR A 792 -11.65 3.93 32.74
CA THR A 792 -10.39 4.24 32.06
C THR A 792 -9.20 3.87 32.94
N ALA A 793 -8.05 3.75 32.29
CA ALA A 793 -6.75 3.68 32.92
C ALA A 793 -5.77 4.51 32.10
N PHE A 794 -4.78 5.11 32.77
CA PHE A 794 -3.83 5.97 32.08
C PHE A 794 -2.48 5.26 31.98
N ALA A 795 -1.96 5.21 30.76
CA ALA A 795 -0.72 4.50 30.43
C ALA A 795 0.55 5.31 30.78
N LYS A 796 0.41 6.58 31.19
CA LYS A 796 1.53 7.47 31.50
C LYS A 796 1.30 8.16 32.84
N ALA A 797 2.38 8.33 33.61
CA ALA A 797 2.36 9.20 34.79
C ALA A 797 2.02 10.63 34.37
N GLY A 798 1.08 11.26 35.07
CA GLY A 798 0.54 12.55 34.68
C GLY A 798 -0.65 12.98 35.53
N ASN A 799 -1.07 14.23 35.33
CA ASN A 799 -2.32 14.74 35.87
C ASN A 799 -3.33 14.80 34.72
N TYR A 800 -4.53 14.25 34.92
CA TYR A 800 -5.59 14.21 33.93
C TYR A 800 -6.88 14.81 34.50
N GLU A 801 -7.73 15.36 33.65
CA GLU A 801 -9.08 15.81 33.96
C GLU A 801 -10.11 14.91 33.28
N ILE A 802 -11.08 14.38 34.04
CA ILE A 802 -12.24 13.66 33.49
C ILE A 802 -13.46 14.55 33.64
N LYS A 803 -14.22 14.78 32.57
CA LYS A 803 -15.50 15.51 32.61
C LYS A 803 -16.61 14.67 32.00
N VAL A 804 -17.80 14.66 32.60
CA VAL A 804 -19.01 14.13 31.96
C VAL A 804 -20.02 15.24 31.76
N VAL A 805 -20.58 15.32 30.56
CA VAL A 805 -21.72 16.18 30.21
C VAL A 805 -22.92 15.27 29.95
N VAL A 806 -24.05 15.58 30.56
CA VAL A 806 -25.32 14.88 30.34
C VAL A 806 -26.29 15.85 29.70
N SER A 807 -26.85 15.46 28.56
CA SER A 807 -27.76 16.30 27.79
C SER A 807 -28.98 15.52 27.31
N ASP A 808 -30.14 16.16 27.28
CA ASP A 808 -31.38 15.66 26.65
C ASP A 808 -31.51 16.09 25.17
N LYS A 809 -30.40 16.58 24.58
CA LYS A 809 -30.28 17.24 23.26
C LYS A 809 -30.68 18.73 23.23
N TYR A 810 -31.30 19.26 24.27
CA TYR A 810 -31.79 20.65 24.30
C TYR A 810 -31.13 21.49 25.41
N ASP A 811 -30.85 20.87 26.55
CA ASP A 811 -30.16 21.43 27.71
C ASP A 811 -29.10 20.44 28.26
N GLU A 812 -28.21 20.89 29.15
CA GLU A 812 -27.11 20.08 29.70
C GLU A 812 -26.77 20.34 31.18
N ASP A 813 -26.24 19.32 31.86
CA ASP A 813 -25.59 19.37 33.19
C ASP A 813 -24.25 18.61 33.17
N PHE A 814 -23.30 18.90 34.09
CA PHE A 814 -21.95 18.28 34.05
C PHE A 814 -21.24 18.16 35.42
N THR A 815 -20.26 17.25 35.50
CA THR A 815 -19.31 17.14 36.63
C THR A 815 -17.88 16.78 36.17
N THR A 816 -16.87 16.97 37.04
CA THR A 816 -15.43 16.85 36.71
C THR A 816 -14.61 16.19 37.84
N TRP A 817 -13.61 15.37 37.49
CA TRP A 817 -12.60 14.77 38.37
C TRP A 817 -11.16 15.10 37.91
N SER A 818 -10.20 15.07 38.83
CA SER A 818 -8.76 15.22 38.58
C SER A 818 -7.99 13.97 39.03
N ILE A 819 -7.19 13.39 38.14
CA ILE A 819 -6.49 12.11 38.35
C ILE A 819 -4.97 12.30 38.37
N ILE A 820 -4.26 11.66 39.29
CA ILE A 820 -2.79 11.69 39.44
C ILE A 820 -2.22 10.27 39.25
N GLN A 821 -1.42 10.04 38.19
CA GLN A 821 -0.90 8.71 37.78
C GLN A 821 0.61 8.50 38.04
N THR A 822 1.06 7.28 38.39
CA THR A 822 2.49 6.90 38.63
C THR A 822 2.95 5.60 37.92
N ASP A 823 4.19 5.47 37.38
CA ASP A 823 4.59 4.57 36.23
C ASP A 823 5.40 3.26 36.54
N ILE A 824 5.17 2.15 35.77
CA ILE A 824 6.11 1.03 35.40
C ILE A 824 5.64 0.18 34.15
N ASN A 825 6.60 -0.38 33.38
CA ASN A 825 6.62 -0.65 31.91
C ASN A 825 6.87 -2.16 31.51
N GLU A 826 6.33 -2.70 30.38
CA GLU A 826 6.45 -4.12 29.88
C GLU A 826 7.32 -4.32 28.61
N ASN A 827 8.64 -4.46 28.74
CA ASN A 827 9.54 -4.90 27.66
C ASN A 827 10.49 -6.02 28.14
N ILE A 828 9.91 -7.09 28.66
CA ILE A 828 10.60 -8.01 29.58
C ILE A 828 10.77 -9.39 28.95
N PRO A 829 11.98 -9.81 28.56
CA PRO A 829 12.23 -11.14 28.04
C PRO A 829 12.02 -12.19 29.13
N LEU A 830 11.46 -13.34 28.74
CA LEU A 830 11.06 -14.41 29.68
C LEU A 830 12.20 -15.36 30.06
N THR A 831 13.35 -15.32 29.37
CA THR A 831 14.51 -16.19 29.65
C THR A 831 15.84 -15.46 29.41
N THR A 832 16.81 -15.67 30.30
CA THR A 832 18.18 -15.13 30.13
C THR A 832 18.93 -15.91 29.05
N ARG A 833 19.53 -15.22 28.07
CA ARG A 833 20.21 -15.86 26.92
C ARG A 833 21.39 -15.02 26.41
N LEU A 834 22.55 -15.65 26.20
CA LEU A 834 23.70 -15.03 25.51
C LEU A 834 23.74 -15.43 24.03
N TYR A 835 23.85 -14.44 23.14
CA TYR A 835 23.93 -14.66 21.69
C TYR A 835 25.38 -14.68 21.18
N GLN A 836 25.59 -15.23 19.99
CA GLN A 836 26.88 -15.17 19.30
C GLN A 836 27.16 -13.72 18.87
N ASN A 837 28.40 -13.25 19.07
CA ASN A 837 28.80 -11.91 18.71
C ASN A 837 28.79 -11.76 17.19
N TYR A 838 28.41 -10.58 16.70
CA TYR A 838 28.38 -10.30 15.27
C TYR A 838 28.99 -8.92 14.99
N PRO A 839 29.92 -8.80 14.02
CA PRO A 839 30.49 -9.90 13.21
C PRO A 839 31.42 -10.85 14.02
N ASN A 840 31.71 -12.04 13.47
CA ASN A 840 32.73 -12.96 13.99
C ASN A 840 33.23 -13.88 12.85
N PRO A 841 34.44 -13.67 12.30
CA PRO A 841 35.48 -12.77 12.80
C PRO A 841 35.12 -11.27 12.65
N PHE A 842 35.70 -10.41 13.48
CA PHE A 842 35.41 -8.96 13.51
C PHE A 842 36.68 -8.10 13.43
N ASN A 843 36.56 -6.83 13.00
CA ASN A 843 37.67 -5.89 12.89
C ASN A 843 37.23 -4.42 13.11
N PRO A 844 37.70 -3.73 14.16
CA PRO A 844 37.99 -4.23 15.50
C PRO A 844 36.73 -4.22 16.40
N GLU A 845 35.56 -3.92 15.85
CA GLU A 845 34.30 -3.79 16.61
C GLU A 845 33.37 -4.99 16.40
N THR A 846 32.74 -5.46 17.47
CA THR A 846 31.69 -6.47 17.45
C THR A 846 30.58 -6.13 18.43
N VAL A 847 29.35 -6.55 18.11
CA VAL A 847 28.20 -6.43 19.02
C VAL A 847 27.98 -7.75 19.75
N ILE A 848 27.80 -7.68 21.07
CA ILE A 848 27.42 -8.81 21.93
C ILE A 848 26.02 -8.53 22.47
N ARG A 849 25.06 -9.40 22.13
CA ARG A 849 23.67 -9.30 22.59
C ARG A 849 23.36 -10.33 23.67
N PHE A 850 22.53 -9.97 24.65
CA PHE A 850 21.97 -10.90 25.61
C PHE A 850 20.59 -10.46 26.13
N ASP A 851 19.76 -11.43 26.47
CA ASP A 851 18.49 -11.22 27.19
C ASP A 851 18.71 -11.51 28.67
N ASN A 852 18.04 -10.75 29.55
CA ASN A 852 18.04 -10.93 31.00
C ASN A 852 16.59 -11.04 31.49
N ALA A 853 16.19 -12.17 32.05
CA ALA A 853 14.80 -12.43 32.43
C ALA A 853 14.40 -11.86 33.79
N ASP A 854 15.37 -11.63 34.66
CA ASP A 854 15.16 -11.26 36.06
C ASP A 854 15.95 -10.00 36.41
N ASP A 855 15.44 -9.20 37.34
CA ASP A 855 16.21 -8.10 37.92
C ASP A 855 17.34 -8.69 38.77
N THR A 856 18.58 -8.72 38.25
CA THR A 856 19.71 -9.43 38.88
C THR A 856 21.04 -8.73 38.59
N PHE A 857 22.07 -9.06 39.38
CA PHE A 857 23.44 -8.69 39.04
C PHE A 857 23.91 -9.43 37.77
N VAL A 858 24.44 -8.69 36.80
CA VAL A 858 24.92 -9.21 35.52
C VAL A 858 26.37 -8.81 35.29
N GLU A 859 27.22 -9.78 34.99
CA GLU A 859 28.59 -9.56 34.54
C GLU A 859 28.79 -10.04 33.10
N LEU A 860 29.24 -9.14 32.23
CA LEU A 860 29.69 -9.45 30.88
C LEU A 860 31.18 -9.12 30.74
N ASN A 861 32.00 -10.17 30.64
CA ASN A 861 33.45 -10.08 30.74
C ASN A 861 34.15 -10.69 29.50
N ILE A 862 35.27 -10.09 29.08
CA ILE A 862 36.09 -10.51 27.95
C ILE A 862 37.42 -11.07 28.44
N PHE A 863 37.83 -12.22 27.90
CA PHE A 863 39.04 -12.94 28.26
C PHE A 863 39.91 -13.20 27.03
N ASN A 864 41.24 -13.18 27.22
CA ASN A 864 42.18 -13.62 26.20
C ASN A 864 42.28 -15.16 26.12
N SER A 865 43.08 -15.66 25.18
CA SER A 865 43.29 -17.11 24.98
C SER A 865 43.92 -17.84 26.18
N SER A 866 44.59 -17.11 27.08
CA SER A 866 45.15 -17.65 28.34
C SER A 866 44.13 -17.63 29.49
N GLY A 867 42.90 -17.19 29.25
CA GLY A 867 41.84 -17.07 30.26
C GLY A 867 41.99 -15.85 31.18
N GLN A 868 42.86 -14.90 30.86
CA GLN A 868 43.00 -13.67 31.63
C GLN A 868 41.90 -12.68 31.23
N LEU A 869 41.26 -12.07 32.23
CA LEU A 869 40.28 -11.00 32.02
C LEU A 869 40.98 -9.78 31.39
N VAL A 870 40.51 -9.35 30.22
CA VAL A 870 41.05 -8.20 29.49
C VAL A 870 40.13 -6.99 29.54
N ARG A 871 38.82 -7.19 29.56
CA ARG A 871 37.83 -6.11 29.59
C ARG A 871 36.58 -6.57 30.35
N SER A 872 36.05 -5.72 31.23
CA SER A 872 34.69 -5.87 31.73
C SER A 872 33.79 -4.90 30.95
N LEU A 873 32.75 -5.41 30.31
CA LEU A 873 31.82 -4.61 29.51
C LEU A 873 30.59 -4.22 30.33
N VAL A 874 30.17 -5.10 31.25
CA VAL A 874 29.05 -4.89 32.17
C VAL A 874 29.39 -5.54 33.50
N GLY A 875 29.08 -4.86 34.61
CA GLY A 875 29.24 -5.38 35.97
C GLY A 875 28.38 -4.58 36.94
N GLY A 876 27.12 -4.98 37.12
CA GLY A 876 26.14 -4.24 37.92
C GLY A 876 24.77 -4.90 37.94
N GLU A 877 23.85 -4.38 38.76
CA GLU A 877 22.44 -4.79 38.71
C GLU A 877 21.77 -4.28 37.44
N LEU A 878 21.20 -5.20 36.65
CA LEU A 878 20.38 -4.88 35.48
C LEU A 878 18.94 -5.31 35.73
N LYS A 879 18.02 -4.54 35.18
CA LYS A 879 16.62 -4.93 35.11
C LYS A 879 16.44 -6.07 34.11
N LYS A 880 15.34 -6.77 34.22
CA LYS A 880 14.87 -7.70 33.19
C LYS A 880 14.62 -6.92 31.88
N GLY A 881 15.21 -7.38 30.78
CA GLY A 881 15.29 -6.64 29.52
C GLY A 881 16.26 -7.26 28.50
N SER A 882 16.20 -6.81 27.25
CA SER A 882 17.16 -7.21 26.21
C SER A 882 18.26 -6.15 26.04
N TYR A 883 19.51 -6.60 25.99
CA TYR A 883 20.70 -5.74 26.03
C TYR A 883 21.65 -6.02 24.85
N SER A 884 22.33 -4.97 24.40
CA SER A 884 23.31 -5.03 23.31
C SER A 884 24.51 -4.16 23.67
N VAL A 885 25.70 -4.75 23.70
CA VAL A 885 26.94 -4.08 24.13
C VAL A 885 27.99 -4.22 23.05
N VAL A 886 28.66 -3.12 22.71
CA VAL A 886 29.74 -3.09 21.71
C VAL A 886 31.08 -3.33 22.41
N TRP A 887 31.92 -4.17 21.81
CA TRP A 887 33.33 -4.25 22.16
C TRP A 887 34.19 -3.80 20.98
N ASP A 888 35.15 -2.91 21.25
CA ASP A 888 35.98 -2.22 20.27
C ASP A 888 37.41 -2.78 20.16
N GLY A 889 37.63 -3.99 20.68
CA GLY A 889 38.93 -4.64 20.67
C GLY A 889 39.95 -4.02 21.62
N ARG A 890 39.52 -3.24 22.63
CA ARG A 890 40.40 -2.65 23.66
C ARG A 890 40.27 -3.32 25.02
N ASP A 891 41.31 -3.21 25.85
CA ASP A 891 41.32 -3.65 27.25
C ASP A 891 40.76 -2.57 28.22
N ASN A 892 40.70 -2.87 29.52
CA ASN A 892 40.21 -1.93 30.55
C ASN A 892 41.04 -0.63 30.67
N SER A 893 42.29 -0.61 30.19
CA SER A 893 43.14 0.59 30.17
C SER A 893 42.94 1.45 28.92
N GLY A 894 42.08 0.99 27.99
CA GLY A 894 41.83 1.66 26.71
C GLY A 894 42.89 1.36 25.64
N SER A 895 43.82 0.45 25.91
CA SER A 895 44.82 -0.02 24.96
C SER A 895 44.22 -1.03 24.00
N GLY A 896 44.53 -0.89 22.70
CA GLY A 896 44.08 -1.83 21.68
C GLY A 896 44.79 -3.19 21.81
N LEU A 897 44.02 -4.26 21.68
CA LEU A 897 44.51 -5.63 21.74
C LEU A 897 44.94 -6.14 20.35
N SER A 898 45.72 -7.22 20.31
CA SER A 898 46.22 -7.83 19.07
C SER A 898 45.20 -8.76 18.42
N SER A 899 45.25 -8.94 17.09
CA SER A 899 44.50 -9.97 16.37
C SER A 899 44.66 -11.34 17.04
N GLY A 900 43.58 -12.10 17.16
CA GLY A 900 43.60 -13.37 17.89
C GLY A 900 42.25 -13.83 18.41
N VAL A 901 42.26 -14.96 19.11
CA VAL A 901 41.06 -15.55 19.71
C VAL A 901 40.81 -14.96 21.09
N TYR A 902 39.59 -14.51 21.32
CA TYR A 902 39.09 -14.04 22.60
C TYR A 902 37.81 -14.81 22.96
N TYR A 903 37.43 -14.73 24.24
CA TYR A 903 36.21 -15.32 24.76
C TYR A 903 35.43 -14.26 25.52
N TYR A 904 34.11 -14.32 25.46
CA TYR A 904 33.25 -13.48 26.29
C TYR A 904 32.28 -14.36 27.09
N ARG A 905 32.02 -13.93 28.31
CA ARG A 905 31.23 -14.65 29.30
C ARG A 905 30.14 -13.75 29.85
N LEU A 906 28.90 -14.22 29.80
CA LEU A 906 27.77 -13.66 30.55
C LEU A 906 27.54 -14.52 31.79
N GLU A 907 27.49 -13.87 32.94
CA GLU A 907 27.30 -14.47 34.25
C GLU A 907 26.22 -13.69 35.01
N THR A 908 25.19 -14.41 35.45
CA THR A 908 24.12 -13.94 36.35
C THR A 908 23.91 -14.99 37.45
N ASP A 909 23.07 -14.71 38.45
CA ASP A 909 22.79 -15.61 39.57
C ASP A 909 22.43 -17.05 39.14
N ASN A 910 21.70 -17.20 38.02
CA ASN A 910 21.19 -18.48 37.53
C ASN A 910 21.62 -18.83 36.10
N TYR A 911 22.50 -18.05 35.45
CA TYR A 911 22.90 -18.26 34.06
C TYR A 911 24.39 -18.01 33.84
N LEU A 912 25.09 -18.98 33.26
CA LEU A 912 26.51 -18.85 32.88
C LEU A 912 26.72 -19.37 31.46
N LYS A 913 27.17 -18.50 30.55
CA LYS A 913 27.47 -18.90 29.17
C LYS A 913 28.71 -18.20 28.63
N ASN A 914 29.55 -18.96 27.92
CA ASN A 914 30.73 -18.48 27.22
C ASN A 914 30.56 -18.67 25.71
N ASN A 915 31.03 -17.72 24.93
CA ASN A 915 31.15 -17.81 23.48
C ASN A 915 32.55 -17.34 23.02
N LYS A 916 33.00 -17.84 21.87
CA LYS A 916 34.32 -17.56 21.28
C LYS A 916 34.18 -16.50 20.19
N MET A 917 35.15 -15.59 20.13
CA MET A 917 35.28 -14.57 19.07
C MET A 917 36.69 -14.49 18.48
N LEU A 918 36.78 -14.20 17.18
CA LEU A 918 38.03 -14.02 16.45
C LEU A 918 38.17 -12.57 16.01
N MET A 919 39.18 -11.87 16.54
CA MET A 919 39.51 -10.50 16.14
C MET A 919 40.56 -10.52 15.04
N PHE A 920 40.27 -9.85 13.92
CA PHE A 920 41.25 -9.46 12.91
C PHE A 920 41.52 -7.97 13.02
N LYS A 921 42.77 -7.59 12.79
CA LYS A 921 43.25 -6.21 12.71
C LYS A 921 44.29 -6.12 11.63
#